data_AF-A0A8S0Z2I2-F1
#
_entry.id   AF-A0A8S0Z2I2-F1
#
_cell.length_a   1.000
_cell.length_b   1.000
_cell.length_c   1.000
_cell.angle_alpha   90.00
_cell.angle_beta   90.00
_cell.angle_gamma   90.00
#
_symmetry.space_group_name_H-M   'P 1'
#
loop_
_entity.id
_entity.type
_entity.pdbx_description
1 polymer ?
#
loop_
_entity_poly.entity_id
_entity_poly.type
_entity_poly.pdbx_seq_one_letter_code
_entity_poly.pdbx_strand_id
1 'polypeptide(L)'
;MSEGTVATYECERGFELLGPTRRACEADGKWIPDGIPFCVLNVAAGKAPMQASTDDGGVPQRALDGSTAGSFNPETCTLTKAERVPWWYVNLLEPYMVQLVRLDFGKPCCGVNKPAVVVVRVGNNRPDLGTNPICNRFTGYLEEGQPLFLPCNPPMPGAFVSVHLEASTPSQLSICEAFVYTDQALPIERCPQFRDQPPGSTATYNGKCYIFYDRQPASFMDALGFCRSRGGTLVDESNPALQGFISWELWRRHRSDSSSQYWMGAVRDRQDQANWKWVNGNDVTVSFWNAPGGTGECARFDGSKGWLWADTECQARMNYICQHQPKACGRPEQPPNSTMTTDSFEVGASVEYSCDDGHLLVGPTVRTCLDTGFYDEFPPVCKRIDCGFPAEIPHGSYELINASVSYLSHVQYSCKPGYEMVGRSRLVCDIDERWNGPPPRCDVVQCEDPPRVANARVASSHNASVFGAIVEYTCLRGHKLLGAKKIACLATGLWDKPAPTCQPEEQSTTTVSTTTTTTAPTTPPVFVTSTTPRLIQSSPTKLRTSPRPLSSPTPFVTFEPPRRLKVKTTTERPTTKSYDKPPERKLTTPDSHESPTSHIPHIIVASHPRENQILGTGNNIRAEQTPRVNVPQPVDGERRDPVGARLNIGAVVALGAFGALVFLIAIVTTIVILIRRKHNDGKRYRHHVSPDCNTVGSLDSSSSESRSGLNRYYRQAWEELHEAAGAKHGHRRHEREAPKDGSELVVSDVYPAPHARDKRRHHHHHHHREPRHPDFHSPHRPHHNHKPRY
;
A
#
# COMPACT_ATOMS: atom_id res chain seq x y z
N MET A 1 17.08 3.44 26.81
CA MET A 1 18.47 3.70 26.36
C MET A 1 18.98 4.96 27.06
N SER A 2 20.24 5.32 26.91
CA SER A 2 20.78 6.57 27.47
C SER A 2 20.43 7.78 26.58
N GLU A 3 20.23 8.94 27.20
CA GLU A 3 20.27 10.24 26.53
C GLU A 3 21.57 10.38 25.72
N GLY A 4 21.50 11.02 24.55
CA GLY A 4 22.64 11.20 23.66
C GLY A 4 23.04 9.94 22.86
N THR A 5 22.29 8.83 22.97
CA THR A 5 22.49 7.67 22.08
C THR A 5 22.19 8.08 20.63
N VAL A 6 23.07 7.69 19.71
CA VAL A 6 22.96 8.03 18.28
C VAL A 6 22.69 6.77 17.46
N ALA A 7 21.69 6.82 16.60
CA ALA A 7 21.45 5.86 15.55
C ALA A 7 21.89 6.47 14.21
N THR A 8 22.59 5.67 13.40
CA THR A 8 22.99 6.03 12.04
C THR A 8 22.45 4.95 11.10
N TYR A 9 21.92 5.37 9.96
CA TYR A 9 21.21 4.50 9.02
C TYR A 9 21.93 4.54 7.67
N GLU A 10 22.11 3.36 7.07
CA GLU A 10 22.68 3.16 5.75
C GLU A 10 21.86 2.12 4.98
N CYS A 11 21.85 2.20 3.66
CA CYS A 11 21.17 1.23 2.80
C CYS A 11 22.16 0.23 2.20
N GLU A 12 21.63 -0.94 1.80
CA GLU A 12 22.34 -1.80 0.84
C GLU A 12 22.61 -1.03 -0.46
N ARG A 13 23.73 -1.34 -1.12
CA ARG A 13 24.11 -0.68 -2.38
C ARG A 13 23.02 -0.85 -3.43
N GLY A 14 22.75 0.23 -4.17
CA GLY A 14 21.67 0.32 -5.15
C GLY A 14 20.41 1.01 -4.63
N PHE A 15 20.17 1.00 -3.31
CA PHE A 15 19.05 1.74 -2.70
C PHE A 15 19.48 3.13 -2.22
N GLU A 16 18.60 4.10 -2.38
CA GLU A 16 18.70 5.45 -1.79
C GLU A 16 18.01 5.47 -0.42
N LEU A 17 18.64 6.09 0.58
CA LEU A 17 18.05 6.30 1.91
C LEU A 17 17.23 7.59 1.89
N LEU A 18 15.92 7.49 2.07
CA LEU A 18 15.04 8.64 2.27
C LEU A 18 14.71 8.81 3.76
N GLY A 19 14.74 10.05 4.24
CA GLY A 19 14.61 10.40 5.65
C GLY A 19 15.95 10.66 6.36
N PRO A 20 15.96 10.73 7.70
CA PRO A 20 17.14 11.17 8.44
C PRO A 20 18.22 10.08 8.56
N THR A 21 19.37 10.29 7.89
CA THR A 21 20.57 9.43 7.96
C THR A 21 21.10 9.20 9.39
N ARG A 22 20.80 10.12 10.31
CA ARG A 22 21.25 10.08 11.71
C ARG A 22 20.15 10.61 12.62
N ARG A 23 19.84 9.88 13.69
CA ARG A 23 18.88 10.27 14.74
C ARG A 23 19.56 10.21 16.12
N ALA A 24 19.12 11.04 17.05
CA ALA A 24 19.63 11.10 18.43
C ALA A 24 18.49 10.92 19.44
N CYS A 25 18.76 10.18 20.52
CA CYS A 25 17.82 9.95 21.61
C CYS A 25 17.94 11.08 22.66
N GLU A 26 16.86 11.81 22.90
CA GLU A 26 16.80 12.92 23.86
C GLU A 26 16.53 12.43 25.31
N ALA A 27 16.53 13.35 26.27
CA ALA A 27 16.35 13.07 27.70
C ALA A 27 14.97 12.45 28.05
N ASP A 28 13.95 12.67 27.21
CA ASP A 28 12.61 12.08 27.35
C ASP A 28 12.50 10.67 26.72
N GLY A 29 13.56 10.20 26.06
CA GLY A 29 13.59 8.94 25.31
C GLY A 29 13.06 9.02 23.88
N LYS A 30 12.63 10.20 23.40
CA LYS A 30 12.25 10.43 22.01
C LYS A 30 13.49 10.41 21.11
N TRP A 31 13.30 10.07 19.84
CA TRP A 31 14.36 10.12 18.82
C TRP A 31 14.12 11.29 17.87
N ILE A 32 15.08 12.23 17.78
CA ILE A 32 15.02 13.37 16.87
C ILE A 32 16.02 13.26 15.71
N PRO A 33 15.70 13.79 14.51
CA PRO A 33 14.34 14.16 14.08
C PRO A 33 13.41 12.92 14.09
N ASP A 34 12.11 13.09 13.89
CA ASP A 34 11.14 11.99 13.85
C ASP A 34 11.31 11.10 12.59
N GLY A 35 10.37 10.18 12.37
CA GLY A 35 10.41 9.24 11.24
C GLY A 35 11.51 8.16 11.34
N ILE A 36 11.31 7.03 10.66
CA ILE A 36 12.38 6.05 10.45
C ILE A 36 12.78 6.17 8.97
N PRO A 37 14.07 6.36 8.65
CA PRO A 37 14.50 6.44 7.25
C PRO A 37 14.37 5.07 6.59
N PHE A 38 14.11 5.05 5.28
CA PHE A 38 13.80 3.84 4.53
C PHE A 38 14.56 3.78 3.21
N CYS A 39 14.81 2.57 2.72
CA CYS A 39 15.61 2.30 1.54
C CYS A 39 14.71 2.03 0.33
N VAL A 40 14.93 2.75 -0.78
CA VAL A 40 14.14 2.61 -2.02
C VAL A 40 15.00 2.69 -3.27
N LEU A 41 14.57 1.99 -4.33
CA LEU A 41 15.21 2.02 -5.65
C LEU A 41 14.38 2.89 -6.61
N ASN A 42 15.01 3.83 -7.32
CA ASN A 42 14.37 4.56 -8.41
C ASN A 42 14.28 3.68 -9.66
N VAL A 43 13.12 3.07 -9.89
CA VAL A 43 12.90 2.17 -11.04
C VAL A 43 12.65 2.91 -12.36
N ALA A 44 12.43 4.23 -12.34
CA ALA A 44 12.16 5.01 -13.55
C ALA A 44 13.42 5.44 -14.33
N ALA A 45 14.59 5.50 -13.69
CA ALA A 45 15.83 6.01 -14.29
C ALA A 45 16.14 5.37 -15.66
N GLY A 46 16.27 6.20 -16.71
CA GLY A 46 16.55 5.76 -18.08
C GLY A 46 15.50 4.86 -18.75
N LYS A 47 14.27 4.77 -18.20
CA LYS A 47 13.12 4.08 -18.83
C LYS A 47 12.55 4.89 -20.00
N ALA A 48 11.34 4.56 -20.47
CA ALA A 48 10.72 5.16 -21.66
C ALA A 48 9.60 6.16 -21.30
N PRO A 49 9.85 7.49 -21.38
CA PRO A 49 8.83 8.49 -21.09
C PRO A 49 8.17 9.10 -22.34
N MET A 50 6.99 9.69 -22.13
CA MET A 50 6.27 10.54 -23.09
C MET A 50 5.60 11.71 -22.37
N GLN A 51 5.27 12.77 -23.11
CA GLN A 51 4.54 13.94 -22.59
C GLN A 51 3.51 14.45 -23.61
N ALA A 52 2.52 15.21 -23.13
CA ALA A 52 1.40 15.73 -23.93
C ALA A 52 1.85 16.53 -25.15
N SER A 53 2.84 17.40 -24.94
CA SER A 53 3.45 18.25 -25.96
C SER A 53 4.89 18.59 -25.55
N THR A 54 5.74 18.97 -26.49
CA THR A 54 7.10 19.47 -26.21
C THR A 54 7.25 20.91 -26.67
N ASP A 55 7.91 21.71 -25.84
CA ASP A 55 8.22 23.12 -26.08
C ASP A 55 9.67 23.42 -25.71
N ASP A 56 10.26 24.47 -26.29
CA ASP A 56 11.63 24.96 -25.99
C ASP A 56 12.76 23.90 -26.02
N GLY A 57 12.55 22.76 -26.69
CA GLY A 57 13.48 21.62 -26.70
C GLY A 57 13.44 20.69 -25.47
N GLY A 58 12.58 20.94 -24.48
CA GLY A 58 12.44 20.15 -23.25
C GLY A 58 11.78 18.78 -23.46
N VAL A 59 12.49 17.86 -24.09
CA VAL A 59 12.04 16.49 -24.44
C VAL A 59 11.79 15.60 -23.21
N PRO A 60 10.83 14.65 -23.23
CA PRO A 60 10.38 13.90 -22.05
C PRO A 60 11.44 13.04 -21.37
N GLN A 61 12.53 12.72 -22.07
CA GLN A 61 13.66 11.95 -21.56
C GLN A 61 14.45 12.66 -20.45
N ARG A 62 14.37 14.01 -20.37
CA ARG A 62 15.11 14.79 -19.37
C ARG A 62 14.75 14.43 -17.93
N ALA A 63 13.46 14.21 -17.66
CA ALA A 63 12.97 13.84 -16.34
C ALA A 63 13.46 12.46 -15.82
N LEU A 64 14.33 11.75 -16.55
CA LEU A 64 14.85 10.42 -16.20
C LEU A 64 16.33 10.24 -16.56
N ASP A 65 17.07 11.32 -16.80
CA ASP A 65 18.50 11.27 -17.17
C ASP A 65 19.46 11.40 -15.96
N GLY A 66 18.92 11.62 -14.75
CA GLY A 66 19.65 11.70 -13.48
C GLY A 66 20.02 13.12 -13.08
N SER A 67 19.54 14.14 -13.81
CA SER A 67 19.91 15.54 -13.62
C SER A 67 18.89 16.30 -12.77
N THR A 68 19.06 16.28 -11.44
CA THR A 68 18.27 17.08 -10.48
C THR A 68 18.59 18.58 -10.57
N ALA A 69 18.26 19.21 -11.70
CA ALA A 69 18.48 20.62 -11.93
C ALA A 69 17.46 21.48 -11.16
N GLY A 70 17.94 22.44 -10.37
CA GLY A 70 17.10 23.32 -9.56
C GLY A 70 16.42 24.47 -10.32
N SER A 71 16.53 24.50 -11.65
CA SER A 71 16.00 25.56 -12.54
C SER A 71 15.95 25.06 -13.98
N PHE A 72 15.02 25.55 -14.79
CA PHE A 72 14.85 25.06 -16.16
C PHE A 72 16.04 25.36 -17.08
N ASN A 73 16.58 24.29 -17.65
CA ASN A 73 17.42 24.28 -18.85
C ASN A 73 16.89 23.14 -19.76
N PRO A 74 16.66 23.33 -21.08
CA PRO A 74 16.20 22.26 -21.97
C PRO A 74 17.20 21.09 -22.11
N GLU A 75 18.46 21.28 -21.72
CA GLU A 75 19.45 20.20 -21.60
C GLU A 75 19.28 19.32 -20.36
N THR A 76 18.46 19.72 -19.38
CA THR A 76 18.29 19.01 -18.10
C THR A 76 16.84 18.88 -17.63
N CYS A 77 15.87 19.49 -18.32
CA CYS A 77 14.48 19.53 -17.89
C CYS A 77 13.48 19.38 -19.04
N THR A 78 12.38 18.70 -18.75
CA THR A 78 11.22 18.60 -19.66
C THR A 78 10.47 19.94 -19.72
N LEU A 79 9.74 20.18 -20.82
CA LEU A 79 8.80 21.29 -20.92
C LEU A 79 7.65 20.97 -21.88
N THR A 80 6.41 21.11 -21.40
CA THR A 80 5.22 21.10 -22.26
C THR A 80 4.88 22.50 -22.76
N LYS A 81 4.05 22.58 -23.81
CA LYS A 81 3.39 23.83 -24.20
C LYS A 81 2.41 24.26 -23.12
N ALA A 82 1.95 25.51 -23.17
CA ALA A 82 0.95 26.04 -22.26
C ALA A 82 -0.44 25.48 -22.61
N GLU A 83 -0.92 24.50 -21.85
CA GLU A 83 -2.17 23.77 -22.11
C GLU A 83 -2.98 23.54 -20.82
N ARG A 84 -4.21 23.02 -20.93
CA ARG A 84 -5.15 22.93 -19.78
C ARG A 84 -4.80 21.83 -18.78
N VAL A 85 -4.32 20.69 -19.28
CA VAL A 85 -3.93 19.51 -18.49
C VAL A 85 -2.66 18.91 -19.11
N PRO A 86 -1.51 19.60 -19.03
CA PRO A 86 -0.26 19.02 -19.47
C PRO A 86 0.07 17.80 -18.61
N TRP A 87 0.54 16.74 -19.28
CA TRP A 87 0.92 15.50 -18.63
C TRP A 87 2.27 15.00 -19.13
N TRP A 88 2.91 14.22 -18.27
CA TRP A 88 4.12 13.44 -18.55
C TRP A 88 3.93 12.05 -17.93
N TYR A 89 4.46 11.01 -18.56
CA TYR A 89 4.47 9.67 -17.98
C TYR A 89 5.73 8.88 -18.32
N VAL A 90 6.04 7.89 -17.48
CA VAL A 90 7.05 6.85 -17.73
C VAL A 90 6.39 5.48 -17.84
N ASN A 91 6.83 4.70 -18.83
CA ASN A 91 6.62 3.26 -18.88
C ASN A 91 7.81 2.58 -18.19
N LEU A 92 7.54 1.95 -17.04
CA LEU A 92 8.50 1.22 -16.21
C LEU A 92 8.87 -0.16 -16.80
N LEU A 93 8.24 -0.58 -17.90
CA LEU A 93 8.41 -1.86 -18.61
C LEU A 93 7.89 -3.10 -17.86
N GLU A 94 7.85 -3.06 -16.53
CA GLU A 94 7.18 -4.05 -15.67
C GLU A 94 6.38 -3.37 -14.54
N PRO A 95 5.35 -4.03 -13.98
CA PRO A 95 4.54 -3.45 -12.92
C PRO A 95 5.22 -3.55 -11.55
N TYR A 96 5.61 -2.41 -10.99
CA TYR A 96 6.15 -2.33 -9.63
C TYR A 96 5.09 -1.91 -8.62
N MET A 97 5.28 -2.26 -7.34
CA MET A 97 4.54 -1.69 -6.22
C MET A 97 5.10 -0.30 -5.90
N VAL A 98 4.59 0.73 -6.59
CA VAL A 98 5.03 2.11 -6.40
C VAL A 98 4.64 2.59 -5.01
N GLN A 99 5.63 2.95 -4.19
CA GLN A 99 5.44 3.47 -2.84
C GLN A 99 5.40 5.00 -2.83
N LEU A 100 6.24 5.63 -3.66
CA LEU A 100 6.48 7.07 -3.63
C LEU A 100 6.92 7.55 -5.02
N VAL A 101 6.43 8.73 -5.42
CA VAL A 101 6.94 9.47 -6.58
C VAL A 101 7.52 10.80 -6.08
N ARG A 102 8.77 11.12 -6.47
CA ARG A 102 9.37 12.44 -6.23
C ARG A 102 9.50 13.17 -7.57
N LEU A 103 9.11 14.44 -7.60
CA LEU A 103 9.18 15.30 -8.79
C LEU A 103 9.96 16.57 -8.47
N ASP A 104 11.04 16.80 -9.21
CA ASP A 104 11.86 18.01 -9.09
C ASP A 104 11.46 18.98 -10.21
N PHE A 105 10.90 20.16 -9.86
CA PHE A 105 10.30 21.07 -10.83
C PHE A 105 11.27 22.15 -11.34
N GLY A 106 11.35 22.31 -12.67
CA GLY A 106 12.22 23.28 -13.34
C GLY A 106 11.61 24.67 -13.54
N LYS A 107 10.28 24.82 -13.44
CA LYS A 107 9.59 26.13 -13.50
C LYS A 107 8.46 26.18 -12.47
N PRO A 108 8.18 27.35 -11.88
CA PRO A 108 7.01 27.52 -11.04
C PRO A 108 5.74 27.53 -11.89
N CYS A 109 4.64 26.96 -11.40
CA CYS A 109 3.38 26.93 -12.14
C CYS A 109 2.57 28.22 -12.00
N CYS A 110 1.63 28.40 -12.94
CA CYS A 110 0.30 28.96 -12.71
C CYS A 110 0.22 30.48 -12.48
N GLY A 111 1.30 31.13 -12.04
CA GLY A 111 1.39 32.55 -11.70
C GLY A 111 1.30 32.82 -10.20
N VAL A 112 1.68 34.03 -9.79
CA VAL A 112 1.80 34.43 -8.37
C VAL A 112 0.55 34.09 -7.56
N ASN A 113 0.74 33.40 -6.44
CA ASN A 113 -0.28 32.98 -5.47
C ASN A 113 -1.43 32.11 -6.05
N LYS A 114 -1.27 31.49 -7.22
CA LYS A 114 -2.21 30.50 -7.76
C LYS A 114 -1.73 29.07 -7.47
N PRO A 115 -2.51 28.25 -6.74
CA PRO A 115 -2.14 26.86 -6.53
C PRO A 115 -2.32 26.04 -7.82
N ALA A 116 -1.46 25.03 -7.95
CA ALA A 116 -1.55 23.93 -8.89
C ALA A 116 -2.19 22.71 -8.22
N VAL A 117 -2.72 21.80 -9.03
CA VAL A 117 -2.98 20.41 -8.62
C VAL A 117 -2.00 19.50 -9.36
N VAL A 118 -1.32 18.61 -8.65
CA VAL A 118 -0.52 17.54 -9.25
C VAL A 118 -1.20 16.21 -8.95
N VAL A 119 -1.63 15.49 -9.99
CA VAL A 119 -2.27 14.19 -9.91
C VAL A 119 -1.31 13.12 -10.42
N VAL A 120 -0.88 12.23 -9.52
CA VAL A 120 -0.09 11.04 -9.87
C VAL A 120 -1.03 9.85 -10.01
N ARG A 121 -0.99 9.19 -11.17
CA ARG A 121 -1.72 7.94 -11.44
C ARG A 121 -0.74 6.81 -11.69
N VAL A 122 -1.08 5.63 -11.17
CA VAL A 122 -0.28 4.39 -11.25
C VAL A 122 -1.18 3.27 -11.74
N GLY A 123 -0.73 2.49 -12.73
CA GLY A 123 -1.47 1.32 -13.21
C GLY A 123 -0.88 0.70 -14.47
N ASN A 124 -1.62 -0.24 -15.07
CA ASN A 124 -1.15 -1.05 -16.21
C ASN A 124 -1.71 -0.62 -17.57
N ASN A 125 -2.61 0.37 -17.63
CA ASN A 125 -3.06 0.95 -18.89
C ASN A 125 -2.11 2.05 -19.34
N ARG A 126 -2.04 2.31 -20.65
CA ARG A 126 -1.29 3.46 -21.18
C ARG A 126 -1.96 4.77 -20.69
N PRO A 127 -1.23 5.77 -20.17
CA PRO A 127 -1.84 6.91 -19.48
C PRO A 127 -2.65 7.90 -20.34
N ASP A 128 -2.50 7.85 -21.66
CA ASP A 128 -3.34 8.57 -22.63
C ASP A 128 -4.82 8.15 -22.59
N LEU A 129 -5.11 6.96 -22.07
CA LEU A 129 -6.48 6.48 -21.80
C LEU A 129 -7.09 7.09 -20.52
N GLY A 130 -6.29 7.70 -19.64
CA GLY A 130 -6.74 8.32 -18.38
C GLY A 130 -7.32 7.36 -17.31
N THR A 131 -7.37 6.05 -17.59
CA THR A 131 -8.07 5.04 -16.77
C THR A 131 -7.34 4.59 -15.51
N ASN A 132 -6.03 4.80 -15.41
CA ASN A 132 -5.26 4.36 -14.24
C ASN A 132 -5.71 5.09 -12.96
N PRO A 133 -5.85 4.39 -11.81
CA PRO A 133 -6.24 4.98 -10.55
C PRO A 133 -5.23 6.00 -10.02
N ILE A 134 -5.70 6.93 -9.20
CA ILE A 134 -4.89 7.99 -8.58
C ILE A 134 -4.16 7.41 -7.37
N CYS A 135 -2.84 7.56 -7.35
CA CYS A 135 -1.98 7.26 -6.20
C CYS A 135 -1.92 8.44 -5.23
N ASN A 136 -1.77 9.66 -5.76
CA ASN A 136 -1.70 10.87 -4.96
C ASN A 136 -2.30 12.06 -5.73
N ARG A 137 -2.91 13.01 -5.00
CA ARG A 137 -3.40 14.27 -5.55
C ARG A 137 -3.00 15.41 -4.61
N PHE A 138 -1.86 16.03 -4.92
CA PHE A 138 -1.39 17.23 -4.24
C PHE A 138 -2.16 18.47 -4.72
N THR A 139 -2.31 19.47 -3.87
CA THR A 139 -2.85 20.79 -4.24
C THR A 139 -2.14 21.85 -3.40
N GLY A 140 -1.42 22.75 -4.06
CA GLY A 140 -0.53 23.71 -3.40
C GLY A 140 0.27 24.53 -4.40
N TYR A 141 1.30 25.22 -3.94
CA TYR A 141 2.21 25.97 -4.82
C TYR A 141 3.32 25.05 -5.34
N LEU A 142 3.80 25.34 -6.56
CA LEU A 142 4.97 24.67 -7.14
C LEU A 142 6.09 25.71 -7.26
N GLU A 143 7.13 25.55 -6.46
CA GLU A 143 8.34 26.38 -6.49
C GLU A 143 9.44 25.74 -7.35
N GLU A 144 10.29 26.57 -7.93
CA GLU A 144 11.41 26.15 -8.77
C GLU A 144 12.52 25.54 -7.90
N GLY A 145 12.98 24.34 -8.26
CA GLY A 145 14.02 23.61 -7.54
C GLY A 145 13.60 23.01 -6.19
N GLN A 146 12.32 23.07 -5.81
CA GLN A 146 11.80 22.37 -4.63
C GLN A 146 11.29 20.96 -5.01
N PRO A 147 11.78 19.87 -4.39
CA PRO A 147 11.31 18.52 -4.66
C PRO A 147 9.94 18.26 -4.03
N LEU A 148 9.00 17.74 -4.81
CA LEU A 148 7.66 17.37 -4.35
C LEU A 148 7.55 15.85 -4.17
N PHE A 149 7.32 15.41 -2.94
CA PHE A 149 7.20 13.99 -2.55
C PHE A 149 5.72 13.56 -2.48
N LEU A 150 5.34 12.56 -3.28
CA LEU A 150 3.95 12.13 -3.50
C LEU A 150 3.80 10.62 -3.22
N PRO A 151 3.52 10.22 -1.96
CA PRO A 151 3.40 8.82 -1.57
C PRO A 151 2.08 8.19 -2.06
N CYS A 152 2.14 6.92 -2.46
CA CYS A 152 0.98 6.08 -2.72
C CYS A 152 0.64 5.32 -1.43
N ASN A 153 -0.54 5.57 -0.85
CA ASN A 153 -0.97 4.90 0.39
C ASN A 153 -2.36 4.25 0.19
N PRO A 154 -2.45 2.91 0.12
CA PRO A 154 -1.34 1.95 0.14
C PRO A 154 -0.47 2.01 -1.14
N PRO A 155 0.73 1.41 -1.15
CA PRO A 155 1.53 1.25 -2.36
C PRO A 155 0.76 0.57 -3.49
N MET A 156 1.00 0.98 -4.74
CA MET A 156 0.14 0.64 -5.88
C MET A 156 0.88 -0.10 -7.01
N PRO A 157 0.34 -1.22 -7.53
CA PRO A 157 0.91 -1.92 -8.67
C PRO A 157 0.68 -1.14 -9.97
N GLY A 158 1.75 -0.87 -10.73
CA GLY A 158 1.61 -0.27 -12.06
C GLY A 158 2.88 -0.27 -12.89
N ALA A 159 2.75 -0.62 -14.18
CA ALA A 159 3.81 -0.48 -15.18
C ALA A 159 3.91 0.93 -15.77
N PHE A 160 2.88 1.77 -15.59
CA PHE A 160 2.86 3.16 -16.03
C PHE A 160 2.63 4.08 -14.83
N VAL A 161 3.46 5.11 -14.72
CA VAL A 161 3.31 6.21 -13.76
C VAL A 161 3.19 7.52 -14.52
N SER A 162 2.10 8.25 -14.31
CA SER A 162 1.82 9.50 -15.02
C SER A 162 1.50 10.65 -14.08
N VAL A 163 2.12 11.79 -14.35
CA VAL A 163 1.94 13.08 -13.70
C VAL A 163 1.04 13.94 -14.57
N HIS A 164 -0.07 14.42 -14.01
CA HIS A 164 -0.99 15.35 -14.67
C HIS A 164 -1.06 16.63 -13.84
N LEU A 165 -0.93 17.79 -14.49
CA LEU A 165 -1.00 19.10 -13.85
C LEU A 165 -2.36 19.75 -14.18
N GLU A 166 -3.24 19.89 -13.18
CA GLU A 166 -4.51 20.60 -13.33
C GLU A 166 -4.34 22.05 -12.82
N ALA A 167 -4.56 23.03 -13.69
CA ALA A 167 -4.35 24.45 -13.38
C ALA A 167 -5.54 25.31 -13.79
N SER A 168 -5.77 26.42 -13.06
CA SER A 168 -6.88 27.36 -13.34
C SER A 168 -6.72 28.14 -14.65
N THR A 169 -5.51 28.20 -15.19
CA THR A 169 -5.15 28.79 -16.48
C THR A 169 -4.23 27.83 -17.24
N PRO A 170 -4.25 27.83 -18.60
CA PRO A 170 -3.31 27.03 -19.38
C PRO A 170 -1.87 27.28 -18.91
N SER A 171 -1.15 26.20 -18.60
CA SER A 171 0.14 26.23 -17.91
C SER A 171 1.11 25.24 -18.55
N GLN A 172 2.40 25.40 -18.29
CA GLN A 172 3.44 24.46 -18.72
C GLN A 172 3.76 23.53 -17.55
N LEU A 173 3.97 22.24 -17.84
CA LEU A 173 4.60 21.30 -16.93
C LEU A 173 6.10 21.25 -17.24
N SER A 174 6.95 21.38 -16.22
CA SER A 174 8.41 21.28 -16.37
C SER A 174 9.01 20.51 -15.20
N ILE A 175 9.42 19.27 -15.48
CA ILE A 175 10.04 18.34 -14.53
C ILE A 175 11.49 18.14 -14.96
N CYS A 176 12.43 18.34 -14.04
CA CYS A 176 13.86 18.10 -14.27
C CYS A 176 14.25 16.66 -13.94
N GLU A 177 13.71 16.07 -12.87
CA GLU A 177 13.88 14.64 -12.56
C GLU A 177 12.60 14.08 -11.92
N ALA A 178 12.26 12.82 -12.23
CA ALA A 178 11.05 12.12 -11.80
C ALA A 178 11.40 10.74 -11.27
N PHE A 179 11.58 10.64 -9.95
CA PHE A 179 11.89 9.38 -9.28
C PHE A 179 10.61 8.59 -9.03
N VAL A 180 10.62 7.31 -9.36
CA VAL A 180 9.56 6.37 -8.97
C VAL A 180 10.17 5.32 -8.06
N TYR A 181 9.79 5.33 -6.79
CA TYR A 181 10.41 4.54 -5.74
C TYR A 181 9.60 3.31 -5.36
N THR A 182 10.31 2.20 -5.20
CA THR A 182 9.81 0.93 -4.68
C THR A 182 10.92 0.19 -3.93
N ASP A 183 10.53 -0.75 -3.08
CA ASP A 183 11.38 -1.72 -2.39
C ASP A 183 11.33 -3.11 -3.06
N GLN A 184 10.27 -3.41 -3.81
CA GLN A 184 10.05 -4.68 -4.52
C GLN A 184 10.79 -4.77 -5.87
N ALA A 185 12.00 -4.20 -5.98
CA ALA A 185 12.79 -4.19 -7.20
C ALA A 185 14.24 -4.62 -6.93
N LEU A 186 14.79 -5.43 -7.83
CA LEU A 186 16.12 -6.01 -7.69
C LEU A 186 17.17 -4.98 -8.16
N PRO A 187 18.00 -4.40 -7.27
CA PRO A 187 19.08 -3.51 -7.68
C PRO A 187 20.15 -4.28 -8.47
N ILE A 188 20.79 -3.59 -9.41
CA ILE A 188 21.83 -4.14 -10.29
C ILE A 188 23.05 -4.63 -9.47
N GLU A 189 23.25 -4.07 -8.29
CA GLU A 189 24.28 -4.39 -7.32
C GLU A 189 24.14 -5.79 -6.69
N ARG A 190 22.94 -6.39 -6.71
CA ARG A 190 22.71 -7.78 -6.27
C ARG A 190 22.94 -8.82 -7.39
N CYS A 191 23.14 -8.38 -8.63
CA CYS A 191 23.47 -9.28 -9.74
C CYS A 191 24.93 -9.78 -9.68
N PRO A 192 25.23 -10.95 -10.28
CA PRO A 192 26.62 -11.38 -10.48
C PRO A 192 27.41 -10.34 -11.29
N GLN A 193 28.49 -9.81 -10.71
CA GLN A 193 29.42 -8.92 -11.41
C GLN A 193 30.70 -9.67 -11.80
N PHE A 194 31.19 -9.43 -13.02
CA PHE A 194 32.40 -10.07 -13.55
C PHE A 194 33.46 -9.05 -13.95
N ARG A 195 34.75 -9.39 -13.80
CA ARG A 195 35.88 -8.45 -13.98
C ARG A 195 36.08 -8.00 -15.45
N ASP A 196 35.63 -8.82 -16.38
CA ASP A 196 35.65 -8.65 -17.83
C ASP A 196 34.38 -7.98 -18.39
N GLN A 197 33.41 -7.68 -17.53
CA GLN A 197 32.11 -7.15 -17.90
C GLN A 197 32.16 -5.68 -18.38
N PRO A 198 31.42 -5.29 -19.45
CA PRO A 198 31.32 -3.89 -19.84
C PRO A 198 30.58 -3.05 -18.78
N PRO A 199 31.03 -1.82 -18.43
CA PRO A 199 30.30 -0.95 -17.53
C PRO A 199 28.86 -0.68 -18.00
N GLY A 200 27.89 -0.75 -17.09
CA GLY A 200 26.47 -0.57 -17.41
C GLY A 200 25.84 -1.69 -18.25
N SER A 201 26.52 -2.81 -18.50
CA SER A 201 25.98 -3.95 -19.27
C SER A 201 24.91 -4.77 -18.56
N THR A 202 24.71 -4.62 -17.24
CA THR A 202 23.60 -5.27 -16.54
C THR A 202 22.30 -4.47 -16.71
N ALA A 203 21.18 -5.17 -16.77
CA ALA A 203 19.86 -4.66 -16.41
C ALA A 203 19.08 -5.75 -15.65
N THR A 204 18.14 -5.35 -14.79
CA THR A 204 17.26 -6.27 -14.03
C THR A 204 15.83 -6.19 -14.54
N TYR A 205 15.13 -7.34 -14.52
CA TYR A 205 13.71 -7.48 -14.88
C TYR A 205 13.15 -8.77 -14.26
N ASN A 206 11.97 -8.71 -13.65
CA ASN A 206 11.24 -9.83 -13.04
C ASN A 206 12.12 -10.77 -12.19
N GLY A 207 12.93 -10.19 -11.30
CA GLY A 207 13.85 -10.92 -10.43
C GLY A 207 15.07 -11.55 -11.12
N LYS A 208 15.28 -11.31 -12.42
CA LYS A 208 16.42 -11.84 -13.21
C LYS A 208 17.42 -10.76 -13.58
N CYS A 209 18.67 -11.18 -13.75
CA CYS A 209 19.80 -10.35 -14.14
C CYS A 209 20.20 -10.64 -15.60
N TYR A 210 20.14 -9.62 -16.47
CA TYR A 210 20.49 -9.71 -17.88
C TYR A 210 21.78 -8.94 -18.15
N ILE A 211 22.82 -9.61 -18.66
CA ILE A 211 24.11 -9.00 -18.97
C ILE A 211 24.34 -9.03 -20.49
N PHE A 212 24.45 -7.84 -21.07
CA PHE A 212 24.62 -7.62 -22.51
C PHE A 212 26.10 -7.56 -22.88
N TYR A 213 26.61 -8.59 -23.57
CA TYR A 213 28.01 -8.67 -24.00
C TYR A 213 28.17 -8.23 -25.46
N ASP A 214 28.86 -7.10 -25.67
CA ASP A 214 28.98 -6.36 -26.93
C ASP A 214 30.39 -6.32 -27.54
N ARG A 215 31.42 -6.73 -26.80
CA ARG A 215 32.85 -6.58 -27.21
C ARG A 215 33.50 -7.83 -27.81
N GLN A 216 32.87 -8.99 -27.68
CA GLN A 216 33.45 -10.28 -28.08
C GLN A 216 32.42 -11.15 -28.81
N PRO A 217 32.07 -10.83 -30.07
CA PRO A 217 31.13 -11.62 -30.87
C PRO A 217 31.52 -13.10 -30.96
N ALA A 218 30.57 -13.99 -30.72
CA ALA A 218 30.78 -15.43 -30.53
C ALA A 218 29.74 -16.27 -31.32
N SER A 219 30.06 -17.54 -31.59
CA SER A 219 29.06 -18.48 -32.12
C SER A 219 28.00 -18.76 -31.05
N PHE A 220 26.84 -19.30 -31.44
CA PHE A 220 25.77 -19.65 -30.49
C PHE A 220 26.27 -20.58 -29.37
N MET A 221 27.04 -21.61 -29.74
CA MET A 221 27.56 -22.60 -28.79
C MET A 221 28.64 -22.02 -27.88
N ASP A 222 29.52 -21.16 -28.40
CA ASP A 222 30.51 -20.44 -27.59
C ASP A 222 29.83 -19.51 -26.58
N ALA A 223 28.81 -18.76 -27.02
CA ALA A 223 28.06 -17.83 -26.18
C ALA A 223 27.27 -18.56 -25.07
N LEU A 224 26.60 -19.67 -25.41
CA LEU A 224 25.92 -20.52 -24.44
C LEU A 224 26.89 -21.14 -23.42
N GLY A 225 28.06 -21.60 -23.88
CA GLY A 225 29.13 -22.08 -23.02
C GLY A 225 29.68 -21.00 -22.08
N PHE A 226 29.87 -19.78 -22.59
CA PHE A 226 30.35 -18.62 -21.84
C PHE A 226 29.38 -18.18 -20.73
N CYS A 227 28.08 -18.17 -20.99
CA CYS A 227 27.07 -17.87 -19.97
C CYS A 227 27.01 -19.01 -18.92
N ARG A 228 27.02 -20.27 -19.36
CA ARG A 228 26.99 -21.45 -18.48
C ARG A 228 28.20 -21.54 -17.57
N SER A 229 29.40 -21.20 -18.06
CA SER A 229 30.62 -21.17 -17.24
C SER A 229 30.60 -20.12 -16.12
N ARG A 230 29.64 -19.18 -16.14
CA ARG A 230 29.45 -18.11 -15.14
C ARG A 230 28.20 -18.33 -14.27
N GLY A 231 27.54 -19.49 -14.35
CA GLY A 231 26.30 -19.76 -13.61
C GLY A 231 25.11 -18.99 -14.19
N GLY A 232 24.96 -19.03 -15.52
CA GLY A 232 23.85 -18.44 -16.25
C GLY A 232 23.55 -19.21 -17.54
N THR A 233 22.76 -18.62 -18.42
CA THR A 233 22.38 -19.18 -19.72
C THR A 233 22.19 -18.06 -20.75
N LEU A 234 22.07 -18.37 -22.03
CA LEU A 234 21.42 -17.44 -22.97
C LEU A 234 19.93 -17.33 -22.59
N VAL A 235 19.31 -16.16 -22.79
CA VAL A 235 17.89 -15.88 -22.47
C VAL A 235 16.98 -17.00 -22.99
N ASP A 236 16.35 -17.75 -22.08
CA ASP A 236 15.70 -19.04 -22.34
C ASP A 236 14.20 -19.05 -22.03
N GLU A 237 13.57 -17.88 -22.06
CA GLU A 237 12.13 -17.68 -21.93
C GLU A 237 11.68 -16.43 -22.70
N SER A 238 10.37 -16.27 -22.89
CA SER A 238 9.78 -15.05 -23.44
C SER A 238 8.39 -14.75 -22.87
N ASN A 239 8.05 -13.46 -22.83
CA ASN A 239 6.68 -12.97 -22.72
C ASN A 239 6.64 -11.54 -23.33
N PRO A 240 5.46 -10.94 -23.59
CA PRO A 240 5.38 -9.62 -24.24
C PRO A 240 6.08 -8.48 -23.50
N ALA A 241 6.12 -8.50 -22.17
CA ALA A 241 6.80 -7.49 -21.37
C ALA A 241 8.32 -7.73 -21.32
N LEU A 242 8.79 -8.97 -21.21
CA LEU A 242 10.22 -9.31 -21.32
C LEU A 242 10.78 -8.97 -22.71
N GLN A 243 10.01 -9.23 -23.77
CA GLN A 243 10.35 -8.80 -25.13
C GLN A 243 10.47 -7.28 -25.22
N GLY A 244 9.51 -6.54 -24.66
CA GLY A 244 9.54 -5.08 -24.62
C GLY A 244 10.75 -4.54 -23.85
N PHE A 245 11.07 -5.15 -22.71
CA PHE A 245 12.24 -4.83 -21.89
C PHE A 245 13.55 -5.06 -22.64
N ILE A 246 13.79 -6.25 -23.19
CA ILE A 246 15.03 -6.54 -23.93
C ILE A 246 15.13 -5.67 -25.18
N SER A 247 14.04 -5.46 -25.91
CA SER A 247 14.02 -4.59 -27.09
C SER A 247 14.36 -3.14 -26.74
N TRP A 248 13.87 -2.62 -25.61
CA TRP A 248 14.20 -1.28 -25.12
C TRP A 248 15.66 -1.18 -24.67
N GLU A 249 16.15 -2.18 -23.92
CA GLU A 249 17.54 -2.23 -23.47
C GLU A 249 18.52 -2.33 -24.65
N LEU A 250 18.23 -3.13 -25.67
CA LEU A 250 19.01 -3.16 -26.91
C LEU A 250 18.95 -1.82 -27.64
N TRP A 251 17.75 -1.26 -27.84
CA TRP A 251 17.57 0.03 -28.53
C TRP A 251 18.32 1.20 -27.85
N ARG A 252 18.25 1.32 -26.52
CA ARG A 252 18.93 2.41 -25.79
C ARG A 252 20.45 2.27 -25.81
N ARG A 253 20.97 1.05 -25.89
CA ARG A 253 22.41 0.73 -26.00
C ARG A 253 22.95 1.01 -27.40
N HIS A 254 22.13 0.72 -28.41
CA HIS A 254 22.50 0.74 -29.83
C HIS A 254 21.91 1.92 -30.63
N ARG A 255 21.74 3.08 -29.99
CA ARG A 255 21.26 4.31 -30.64
C ARG A 255 22.12 4.76 -31.85
N SER A 256 23.38 4.35 -31.90
CA SER A 256 24.34 4.64 -32.99
C SER A 256 24.58 3.46 -33.94
N ASP A 257 24.13 2.25 -33.60
CA ASP A 257 24.26 1.04 -34.44
C ASP A 257 22.94 0.26 -34.46
N SER A 258 21.99 0.73 -35.26
CA SER A 258 20.74 0.03 -35.49
C SER A 258 20.89 -1.28 -36.28
N SER A 259 22.11 -1.75 -36.58
CA SER A 259 22.35 -3.03 -37.27
C SER A 259 22.79 -4.17 -36.34
N SER A 260 23.13 -3.86 -35.08
CA SER A 260 23.61 -4.84 -34.09
C SER A 260 22.64 -6.00 -33.84
N GLN A 261 23.20 -7.16 -33.46
CA GLN A 261 22.49 -8.44 -33.36
C GLN A 261 22.92 -9.20 -32.11
N TYR A 262 21.96 -9.82 -31.41
CA TYR A 262 22.20 -10.52 -30.15
C TYR A 262 21.62 -11.93 -30.13
N TRP A 263 22.43 -12.93 -29.78
CA TRP A 263 21.94 -14.28 -29.51
C TRP A 263 20.98 -14.31 -28.31
N MET A 264 19.89 -15.06 -28.48
CA MET A 264 19.02 -15.56 -27.41
C MET A 264 19.15 -17.09 -27.32
N GLY A 265 18.61 -17.70 -26.27
CA GLY A 265 18.68 -19.13 -26.02
C GLY A 265 17.59 -19.96 -26.71
N ALA A 266 17.17 -19.60 -27.92
CA ALA A 266 16.19 -20.38 -28.70
C ALA A 266 16.83 -21.01 -29.96
N VAL A 267 16.51 -22.29 -30.18
CA VAL A 267 16.95 -23.10 -31.32
C VAL A 267 15.76 -23.80 -31.97
N ARG A 268 15.85 -24.09 -33.26
CA ARG A 268 14.86 -24.91 -33.97
C ARG A 268 14.96 -26.35 -33.46
N ASP A 269 13.82 -27.02 -33.27
CA ASP A 269 13.85 -28.42 -32.80
C ASP A 269 14.40 -29.34 -33.90
N ARG A 270 15.21 -30.31 -33.49
CA ARG A 270 15.82 -31.33 -34.35
C ARG A 270 14.84 -32.44 -34.73
N GLN A 271 13.77 -32.62 -33.95
CA GLN A 271 12.73 -33.62 -34.22
C GLN A 271 11.58 -33.03 -35.05
N ASP A 272 11.26 -31.75 -34.87
CA ASP A 272 10.28 -31.01 -35.66
C ASP A 272 10.82 -29.63 -36.06
N GLN A 273 11.19 -29.46 -37.33
CA GLN A 273 11.73 -28.20 -37.84
C GLN A 273 10.71 -27.05 -37.92
N ALA A 274 9.42 -27.31 -37.71
CA ALA A 274 8.41 -26.26 -37.53
C ALA A 274 8.40 -25.70 -36.10
N ASN A 275 8.88 -26.46 -35.11
CA ASN A 275 8.92 -26.09 -33.72
C ASN A 275 10.25 -25.41 -33.33
N TRP A 276 10.20 -24.61 -32.25
CA TRP A 276 11.36 -23.96 -31.63
C TRP A 276 11.39 -24.30 -30.15
N LYS A 277 12.57 -24.57 -29.61
CA LYS A 277 12.82 -24.90 -28.20
C LYS A 277 13.87 -23.98 -27.59
N TRP A 278 13.68 -23.68 -26.32
CA TRP A 278 14.65 -22.99 -25.48
C TRP A 278 15.82 -23.92 -25.11
N VAL A 279 16.98 -23.36 -24.76
CA VAL A 279 18.18 -24.11 -24.33
C VAL A 279 18.02 -24.85 -22.99
N ASN A 280 16.89 -24.66 -22.30
CA ASN A 280 16.45 -25.45 -21.15
C ASN A 280 15.58 -26.67 -21.53
N GLY A 281 15.15 -26.78 -22.79
CA GLY A 281 14.34 -27.89 -23.32
C GLY A 281 12.84 -27.60 -23.51
N ASN A 282 12.33 -26.48 -22.98
CA ASN A 282 10.92 -26.09 -23.10
C ASN A 282 10.58 -25.57 -24.51
N ASP A 283 9.34 -25.77 -24.96
CA ASP A 283 8.85 -25.22 -26.23
C ASP A 283 8.70 -23.69 -26.20
N VAL A 284 8.92 -23.04 -27.34
CA VAL A 284 8.77 -21.58 -27.52
C VAL A 284 7.29 -21.24 -27.76
N THR A 285 6.54 -21.12 -26.67
CA THR A 285 5.09 -20.85 -26.69
C THR A 285 4.71 -19.42 -27.10
N VAL A 286 5.62 -18.45 -26.93
CA VAL A 286 5.43 -17.05 -27.33
C VAL A 286 6.65 -16.59 -28.14
N SER A 287 6.43 -15.96 -29.29
CA SER A 287 7.51 -15.52 -30.18
C SER A 287 7.21 -14.21 -30.89
N PHE A 288 8.27 -13.52 -31.34
CA PHE A 288 8.21 -12.15 -31.87
C PHE A 288 8.98 -12.01 -33.19
N TRP A 289 8.84 -12.99 -34.09
CA TRP A 289 9.50 -13.01 -35.41
C TRP A 289 9.08 -11.83 -36.30
N ASN A 290 10.05 -11.21 -36.99
CA ASN A 290 9.77 -10.08 -37.89
C ASN A 290 9.05 -10.49 -39.19
N ALA A 291 9.31 -11.69 -39.69
CA ALA A 291 8.59 -12.39 -40.76
C ALA A 291 8.99 -13.88 -40.76
N PRO A 292 8.12 -14.81 -41.17
CA PRO A 292 8.50 -16.21 -41.39
C PRO A 292 9.27 -16.36 -42.72
N GLY A 293 10.36 -17.13 -42.74
CA GLY A 293 11.01 -17.49 -44.02
C GLY A 293 12.50 -17.85 -44.03
N GLY A 294 13.18 -17.94 -42.88
CA GLY A 294 14.57 -18.41 -42.84
C GLY A 294 14.72 -19.93 -42.67
N THR A 295 15.87 -20.44 -43.08
CA THR A 295 16.36 -21.81 -42.83
C THR A 295 17.31 -21.86 -41.63
N GLY A 296 17.30 -20.85 -40.77
CA GLY A 296 18.18 -20.75 -39.61
C GLY A 296 17.80 -21.71 -38.49
N GLU A 297 18.80 -22.23 -37.79
CA GLU A 297 18.66 -23.13 -36.66
C GLU A 297 18.71 -22.42 -35.30
N CYS A 298 19.25 -21.20 -35.24
CA CYS A 298 19.39 -20.42 -34.00
C CYS A 298 18.71 -19.04 -34.12
N ALA A 299 18.05 -18.62 -33.03
CA ALA A 299 17.32 -17.36 -32.96
C ALA A 299 18.17 -16.21 -32.40
N ARG A 300 17.92 -14.99 -32.89
CA ARG A 300 18.58 -13.75 -32.45
C ARG A 300 17.62 -12.56 -32.45
N PHE A 301 17.93 -11.57 -31.62
CA PHE A 301 17.37 -10.22 -31.73
C PHE A 301 18.07 -9.48 -32.89
N ASP A 302 17.31 -8.78 -33.73
CA ASP A 302 17.83 -8.06 -34.90
C ASP A 302 17.48 -6.57 -34.86
N GLY A 303 18.48 -5.71 -34.64
CA GLY A 303 18.30 -4.25 -34.62
C GLY A 303 17.71 -3.69 -35.92
N SER A 304 18.10 -4.26 -37.07
CA SER A 304 17.63 -3.83 -38.40
C SER A 304 16.14 -4.16 -38.61
N LYS A 305 15.57 -5.00 -37.75
CA LYS A 305 14.16 -5.38 -37.68
C LYS A 305 13.44 -4.82 -36.44
N GLY A 306 14.01 -3.81 -35.80
CA GLY A 306 13.43 -3.16 -34.62
C GLY A 306 13.48 -4.03 -33.36
N TRP A 307 14.49 -4.89 -33.23
CA TRP A 307 14.68 -5.87 -32.14
C TRP A 307 13.61 -6.97 -32.06
N LEU A 308 12.84 -7.14 -33.15
CA LEU A 308 12.11 -8.37 -33.40
C LEU A 308 13.07 -9.54 -33.67
N TRP A 309 12.55 -10.75 -33.59
CA TRP A 309 13.34 -11.97 -33.74
C TRP A 309 13.60 -12.27 -35.22
N ALA A 310 14.77 -12.84 -35.49
CA ALA A 310 15.16 -13.41 -36.77
C ALA A 310 15.95 -14.70 -36.52
N ASP A 311 15.83 -15.67 -37.42
CA ASP A 311 16.61 -16.90 -37.40
C ASP A 311 17.88 -16.75 -38.25
N THR A 312 18.92 -17.52 -37.93
CA THR A 312 20.17 -17.58 -38.71
C THR A 312 20.98 -18.84 -38.41
N GLU A 313 22.12 -18.99 -39.07
CA GLU A 313 23.09 -20.07 -38.83
C GLU A 313 23.81 -19.90 -37.49
N CYS A 314 23.82 -20.95 -36.66
CA CYS A 314 24.41 -20.95 -35.32
C CYS A 314 25.92 -20.65 -35.27
N GLN A 315 26.62 -20.71 -36.41
CA GLN A 315 28.04 -20.40 -36.56
C GLN A 315 28.33 -18.89 -36.69
N ALA A 316 27.31 -18.06 -36.94
CA ALA A 316 27.46 -16.62 -37.04
C ALA A 316 28.04 -16.02 -35.73
N ARG A 317 28.97 -15.08 -35.85
CA ARG A 317 29.58 -14.42 -34.68
C ARG A 317 28.88 -13.10 -34.39
N MET A 318 28.10 -13.05 -33.32
CA MET A 318 27.41 -11.83 -32.88
C MET A 318 27.43 -11.67 -31.36
N ASN A 319 26.86 -10.57 -30.87
CA ASN A 319 26.77 -10.25 -29.45
C ASN A 319 25.79 -11.23 -28.75
N TYR A 320 25.73 -11.23 -27.41
CA TYR A 320 24.85 -12.14 -26.68
C TYR A 320 24.41 -11.60 -25.33
N ILE A 321 23.28 -12.12 -24.83
CA ILE A 321 22.69 -11.75 -23.55
C ILE A 321 22.79 -12.97 -22.61
N CYS A 322 23.57 -12.85 -21.55
CA CYS A 322 23.57 -13.85 -20.49
C CYS A 322 22.49 -13.51 -19.44
N GLN A 323 21.57 -14.43 -19.23
CA GLN A 323 20.60 -14.44 -18.13
C GLN A 323 21.21 -15.15 -16.92
N HIS A 324 21.09 -14.54 -15.75
CA HIS A 324 21.52 -15.07 -14.46
C HIS A 324 20.41 -14.88 -13.41
N GLN A 325 20.31 -15.79 -12.44
CA GLN A 325 19.58 -15.52 -11.20
C GLN A 325 20.43 -14.61 -10.27
N PRO A 326 19.79 -13.80 -9.42
CA PRO A 326 20.45 -13.18 -8.27
C PRO A 326 21.02 -14.24 -7.31
N LYS A 327 21.97 -13.83 -6.47
CA LYS A 327 22.61 -14.74 -5.49
C LYS A 327 21.97 -14.69 -4.10
N ALA A 328 21.29 -13.59 -3.79
CA ALA A 328 20.76 -13.29 -2.46
C ALA A 328 19.57 -12.33 -2.56
N CYS A 329 18.65 -12.43 -1.61
CA CYS A 329 17.49 -11.53 -1.52
C CYS A 329 17.80 -10.22 -0.76
N GLY A 330 19.04 -10.07 -0.30
CA GLY A 330 19.44 -9.05 0.66
C GLY A 330 18.89 -9.31 2.06
N ARG A 331 19.29 -8.46 3.01
CA ARG A 331 18.76 -8.49 4.37
C ARG A 331 17.30 -7.99 4.35
N PRO A 332 16.32 -8.79 4.81
CA PRO A 332 14.94 -8.35 4.85
C PRO A 332 14.71 -7.38 6.01
N GLU A 333 13.58 -6.67 5.98
CA GLU A 333 13.13 -5.85 7.09
C GLU A 333 13.00 -6.69 8.37
N GLN A 334 13.47 -6.13 9.49
CA GLN A 334 13.30 -6.66 10.84
C GLN A 334 12.27 -5.76 11.55
N PRO A 335 11.07 -6.28 11.87
CA PRO A 335 10.02 -5.49 12.54
C PRO A 335 10.47 -4.90 13.88
N PRO A 336 9.91 -3.76 14.31
CA PRO A 336 10.14 -3.24 15.65
C PRO A 336 9.68 -4.25 16.70
N ASN A 337 10.37 -4.30 17.83
CA ASN A 337 10.13 -5.22 18.94
C ASN A 337 10.15 -6.70 18.49
N SER A 338 11.14 -7.05 17.66
CA SER A 338 11.37 -8.40 17.16
C SER A 338 12.85 -8.75 17.02
N THR A 339 13.14 -10.05 17.13
CA THR A 339 14.41 -10.66 16.76
C THR A 339 14.24 -11.43 15.44
N MET A 340 15.19 -11.26 14.53
CA MET A 340 15.29 -12.02 13.28
C MET A 340 16.53 -12.93 13.33
N THR A 341 16.35 -14.22 13.08
CA THR A 341 17.41 -15.25 13.09
C THR A 341 17.58 -15.89 11.73
N THR A 342 18.84 -15.99 11.26
CA THR A 342 19.23 -16.68 10.02
C THR A 342 20.73 -16.91 9.98
N ASP A 343 21.15 -17.92 9.21
CA ASP A 343 22.56 -18.19 8.87
C ASP A 343 23.03 -17.43 7.62
N SER A 344 22.13 -17.08 6.68
CA SER A 344 22.48 -16.34 5.46
C SER A 344 21.28 -15.64 4.79
N PHE A 345 21.54 -14.90 3.72
CA PHE A 345 20.51 -14.26 2.87
C PHE A 345 20.58 -14.76 1.40
N GLU A 346 21.28 -15.87 1.15
CA GLU A 346 21.44 -16.45 -0.18
C GLU A 346 20.16 -17.15 -0.67
N VAL A 347 20.03 -17.37 -1.98
CA VAL A 347 18.88 -18.08 -2.56
C VAL A 347 18.71 -19.47 -1.93
N GLY A 348 17.51 -19.76 -1.45
CA GLY A 348 17.16 -20.98 -0.70
C GLY A 348 17.33 -20.88 0.82
N ALA A 349 17.89 -19.78 1.36
CA ALA A 349 17.96 -19.56 2.81
C ALA A 349 16.62 -19.11 3.39
N SER A 350 16.30 -19.54 4.60
CA SER A 350 15.13 -19.09 5.36
C SER A 350 15.53 -18.16 6.50
N VAL A 351 14.71 -17.14 6.74
CA VAL A 351 14.79 -16.24 7.91
C VAL A 351 13.62 -16.52 8.84
N GLU A 352 13.88 -16.62 10.14
CA GLU A 352 12.86 -16.80 11.18
C GLU A 352 12.71 -15.51 12.02
N TYR A 353 11.49 -15.22 12.44
CA TYR A 353 11.12 -14.04 13.21
C TYR A 353 10.43 -14.44 14.52
N SER A 354 10.87 -13.83 15.62
CA SER A 354 10.22 -13.94 16.93
C SER A 354 9.98 -12.54 17.51
N CYS A 355 8.78 -12.25 17.99
CA CYS A 355 8.51 -10.99 18.68
C CYS A 355 9.05 -10.99 20.11
N ASP A 356 9.39 -9.81 20.62
CA ASP A 356 9.82 -9.60 22.00
C ASP A 356 8.65 -9.81 22.98
N ASP A 357 8.96 -10.11 24.25
CA ASP A 357 7.97 -10.41 25.29
C ASP A 357 6.78 -9.42 25.32
N GLY A 358 5.56 -9.96 25.36
CA GLY A 358 4.31 -9.19 25.36
C GLY A 358 3.82 -8.72 23.98
N HIS A 359 4.49 -9.09 22.89
CA HIS A 359 4.05 -8.80 21.51
C HIS A 359 3.60 -10.08 20.79
N LEU A 360 2.53 -9.97 20.00
CA LEU A 360 2.02 -11.02 19.14
C LEU A 360 2.61 -10.87 17.73
N LEU A 361 3.07 -11.98 17.14
CA LEU A 361 3.50 -12.03 15.74
C LEU A 361 2.27 -12.15 14.83
N VAL A 362 2.10 -11.18 13.93
CA VAL A 362 1.01 -11.14 12.94
C VAL A 362 1.62 -11.22 11.54
N GLY A 363 1.57 -12.40 10.92
CA GLY A 363 2.20 -12.70 9.63
C GLY A 363 2.96 -14.02 9.66
N PRO A 364 3.83 -14.30 8.66
CA PRO A 364 4.63 -15.52 8.62
C PRO A 364 5.78 -15.47 9.65
N THR A 365 5.92 -16.54 10.43
CA THR A 365 7.05 -16.73 11.36
C THR A 365 8.38 -16.99 10.62
N VAL A 366 8.32 -17.63 9.45
CA VAL A 366 9.48 -17.98 8.62
C VAL A 366 9.23 -17.48 7.19
N ARG A 367 10.25 -16.94 6.53
CA ARG A 367 10.24 -16.51 5.12
C ARG A 367 11.45 -17.05 4.39
N THR A 368 11.31 -17.47 3.15
CA THR A 368 12.38 -18.11 2.34
C THR A 368 12.80 -17.22 1.18
N CYS A 369 14.10 -17.05 0.99
CA CYS A 369 14.67 -16.33 -0.14
C CYS A 369 14.53 -17.15 -1.44
N LEU A 370 13.71 -16.68 -2.37
CA LEU A 370 13.46 -17.30 -3.66
C LEU A 370 14.56 -16.98 -4.68
N ASP A 371 14.62 -17.75 -5.76
CA ASP A 371 15.57 -17.56 -6.87
C ASP A 371 15.32 -16.29 -7.70
N THR A 372 14.18 -15.62 -7.48
CA THR A 372 13.86 -14.28 -7.96
C THR A 372 14.59 -13.15 -7.21
N GLY A 373 15.30 -13.46 -6.11
CA GLY A 373 15.95 -12.44 -5.27
C GLY A 373 14.98 -11.69 -4.34
N PHE A 374 13.82 -12.26 -4.07
CA PHE A 374 12.83 -11.78 -3.11
C PHE A 374 12.40 -12.91 -2.17
N TYR A 375 11.81 -12.55 -1.03
CA TYR A 375 11.24 -13.53 -0.09
C TYR A 375 9.84 -13.94 -0.53
N ASP A 376 9.48 -15.20 -0.26
CA ASP A 376 8.19 -15.83 -0.56
C ASP A 376 6.95 -15.07 -0.05
N GLU A 377 6.96 -14.62 1.21
CA GLU A 377 5.86 -13.92 1.84
C GLU A 377 6.21 -12.47 2.27
N PHE A 378 5.21 -11.72 2.74
CA PHE A 378 5.37 -10.38 3.31
C PHE A 378 6.06 -10.42 4.70
N PRO A 379 6.78 -9.37 5.13
CA PRO A 379 7.32 -9.32 6.49
C PRO A 379 6.20 -9.38 7.54
N PRO A 380 6.37 -10.12 8.65
CA PRO A 380 5.41 -10.11 9.75
C PRO A 380 5.43 -8.77 10.50
N VAL A 381 4.45 -8.54 11.37
CA VAL A 381 4.41 -7.37 12.26
C VAL A 381 4.25 -7.83 13.70
N CYS A 382 5.13 -7.35 14.60
CA CYS A 382 5.00 -7.56 16.03
C CYS A 382 4.11 -6.48 16.64
N LYS A 383 2.88 -6.85 17.02
CA LYS A 383 1.91 -5.95 17.67
C LYS A 383 1.79 -6.27 19.16
N ARG A 384 1.89 -5.25 20.00
CA ARG A 384 1.31 -5.30 21.35
C ARG A 384 -0.18 -4.95 21.25
N ILE A 385 -1.04 -5.88 21.64
CA ILE A 385 -2.50 -5.78 21.53
C ILE A 385 -3.07 -5.63 22.94
N ASP A 386 -3.69 -4.48 23.21
CA ASP A 386 -4.36 -4.12 24.47
C ASP A 386 -5.77 -3.60 24.16
N CYS A 387 -6.82 -4.30 24.58
CA CYS A 387 -8.22 -4.02 24.19
C CYS A 387 -8.88 -2.84 24.94
N GLY A 388 -8.10 -2.03 25.66
CA GLY A 388 -8.59 -1.00 26.56
C GLY A 388 -9.37 -1.54 27.76
N PHE A 389 -9.76 -0.64 28.66
CA PHE A 389 -10.59 -1.00 29.81
C PHE A 389 -12.01 -1.40 29.37
N PRO A 390 -12.60 -2.46 29.95
CA PRO A 390 -13.99 -2.83 29.67
C PRO A 390 -14.97 -1.70 29.98
N ALA A 391 -16.03 -1.59 29.18
CA ALA A 391 -17.07 -0.59 29.43
C ALA A 391 -17.85 -0.92 30.71
N GLU A 392 -18.12 0.11 31.52
CA GLU A 392 -19.04 0.00 32.66
C GLU A 392 -20.48 -0.24 32.19
N ILE A 393 -21.25 -1.01 32.96
CA ILE A 393 -22.64 -1.35 32.65
C ILE A 393 -23.59 -0.88 33.77
N PRO A 394 -24.72 -0.23 33.44
CA PRO A 394 -25.72 0.14 34.44
C PRO A 394 -26.18 -1.07 35.25
N HIS A 395 -26.33 -0.86 36.57
CA HIS A 395 -26.74 -1.91 37.52
C HIS A 395 -25.85 -3.17 37.58
N GLY A 396 -24.65 -3.13 37.00
CA GLY A 396 -23.64 -4.19 37.13
C GLY A 396 -22.28 -3.68 37.60
N SER A 397 -21.28 -4.52 37.37
CA SER A 397 -19.84 -4.33 37.63
C SER A 397 -19.05 -5.30 36.76
N TYR A 398 -17.73 -5.10 36.66
CA TYR A 398 -16.83 -6.05 36.02
C TYR A 398 -15.54 -6.23 36.80
N GLU A 399 -14.88 -7.37 36.60
CA GLU A 399 -13.55 -7.68 37.11
C GLU A 399 -12.64 -8.12 35.97
N LEU A 400 -11.40 -7.62 35.93
CA LEU A 400 -10.36 -8.06 35.00
C LEU A 400 -9.59 -9.22 35.61
N ILE A 401 -9.69 -10.39 34.99
CA ILE A 401 -8.98 -11.59 35.43
C ILE A 401 -7.49 -11.38 35.19
N ASN A 402 -6.69 -11.54 36.24
CA ASN A 402 -5.26 -11.19 36.31
C ASN A 402 -4.95 -9.69 36.13
N ALA A 403 -5.97 -8.81 36.22
CA ALA A 403 -5.86 -7.34 36.09
C ALA A 403 -5.24 -6.83 34.77
N SER A 404 -5.19 -7.66 33.72
CA SER A 404 -4.64 -7.30 32.41
C SER A 404 -5.72 -6.99 31.37
N VAL A 405 -5.39 -6.18 30.36
CA VAL A 405 -6.25 -5.86 29.21
C VAL A 405 -5.63 -6.27 27.86
N SER A 406 -4.49 -6.98 27.90
CA SER A 406 -3.74 -7.46 26.74
C SER A 406 -4.45 -8.62 26.03
N TYR A 407 -4.00 -8.98 24.83
CA TYR A 407 -4.48 -10.16 24.08
C TYR A 407 -4.67 -11.41 24.98
N LEU A 408 -5.80 -12.10 24.80
CA LEU A 408 -6.28 -13.24 25.61
C LEU A 408 -6.53 -12.95 27.11
N SER A 409 -6.42 -11.70 27.57
CA SER A 409 -6.98 -11.27 28.86
C SER A 409 -8.50 -11.43 28.86
N HIS A 410 -9.07 -11.51 30.06
CA HIS A 410 -10.49 -11.80 30.23
C HIS A 410 -11.15 -10.81 31.18
N VAL A 411 -12.34 -10.33 30.81
CA VAL A 411 -13.24 -9.60 31.71
C VAL A 411 -14.40 -10.51 32.12
N GLN A 412 -14.74 -10.47 33.41
CA GLN A 412 -15.91 -11.11 33.98
C GLN A 412 -16.87 -10.04 34.49
N TYR A 413 -18.01 -9.89 33.82
CA TYR A 413 -19.12 -9.05 34.25
C TYR A 413 -19.96 -9.76 35.33
N SER A 414 -20.66 -8.96 36.14
CA SER A 414 -21.68 -9.37 37.12
C SER A 414 -22.78 -8.32 37.23
N CYS A 415 -24.00 -8.74 37.56
CA CYS A 415 -25.13 -7.83 37.84
C CYS A 415 -25.36 -7.68 39.35
N LYS A 416 -25.90 -6.55 39.78
CA LYS A 416 -26.26 -6.28 41.18
C LYS A 416 -27.54 -7.03 41.54
N PRO A 417 -27.78 -7.37 42.82
CA PRO A 417 -29.00 -8.08 43.25
C PRO A 417 -30.27 -7.37 42.77
N GLY A 418 -31.21 -8.15 42.21
CA GLY A 418 -32.45 -7.66 41.60
C GLY A 418 -32.34 -7.27 40.12
N TYR A 419 -31.20 -7.56 39.49
CA TYR A 419 -31.00 -7.44 38.05
C TYR A 419 -30.44 -8.75 37.49
N GLU A 420 -30.97 -9.19 36.34
CA GLU A 420 -30.57 -10.39 35.62
C GLU A 420 -29.69 -10.02 34.42
N MET A 421 -28.70 -10.86 34.11
CA MET A 421 -27.77 -10.59 33.03
C MET A 421 -28.28 -11.10 31.68
N VAL A 422 -28.34 -10.23 30.68
CA VAL A 422 -28.60 -10.62 29.29
C VAL A 422 -27.39 -10.30 28.42
N GLY A 423 -26.73 -11.36 27.94
CA GLY A 423 -25.50 -11.29 27.13
C GLY A 423 -24.47 -12.32 27.56
N ARG A 424 -23.22 -12.16 27.10
CA ARG A 424 -22.08 -12.97 27.59
C ARG A 424 -21.50 -12.32 28.84
N SER A 425 -21.46 -13.05 29.95
CA SER A 425 -20.84 -12.57 31.20
C SER A 425 -19.32 -12.49 31.11
N ARG A 426 -18.69 -13.32 30.27
CA ARG A 426 -17.24 -13.37 30.05
C ARG A 426 -16.90 -12.95 28.62
N LEU A 427 -16.00 -11.99 28.47
CA LEU A 427 -15.41 -11.59 27.19
C LEU A 427 -13.89 -11.77 27.23
N VAL A 428 -13.28 -11.93 26.05
CA VAL A 428 -11.84 -12.10 25.86
C VAL A 428 -11.31 -10.92 25.04
N CYS A 429 -10.10 -10.44 25.33
CA CYS A 429 -9.41 -9.49 24.46
C CYS A 429 -8.91 -10.21 23.19
N ASP A 430 -9.45 -9.82 22.04
CA ASP A 430 -9.22 -10.46 20.73
C ASP A 430 -8.10 -9.80 19.93
N ILE A 431 -7.76 -10.39 18.77
CA ILE A 431 -6.67 -9.90 17.90
C ILE A 431 -6.98 -8.53 17.25
N ASP A 432 -8.26 -8.19 17.09
CA ASP A 432 -8.76 -6.92 16.52
C ASP A 432 -8.68 -5.74 17.52
N GLU A 433 -7.79 -5.80 18.52
CA GLU A 433 -7.58 -4.78 19.57
C GLU A 433 -8.89 -4.43 20.32
N ARG A 434 -9.82 -5.40 20.42
CA ARG A 434 -11.17 -5.25 21.02
C ARG A 434 -11.59 -6.48 21.83
N TRP A 435 -12.45 -6.26 22.82
CA TRP A 435 -13.16 -7.34 23.50
C TRP A 435 -14.09 -8.07 22.52
N ASN A 436 -14.08 -9.41 22.55
CA ASN A 436 -14.69 -10.29 21.54
C ASN A 436 -16.24 -10.35 21.55
N GLY A 437 -16.90 -9.27 21.95
CA GLY A 437 -18.35 -9.12 22.00
C GLY A 437 -18.76 -7.78 22.61
N PRO A 438 -20.03 -7.37 22.45
CA PRO A 438 -20.57 -6.24 23.20
C PRO A 438 -20.66 -6.58 24.70
N PRO A 439 -20.54 -5.59 25.61
CA PRO A 439 -20.83 -5.77 27.03
C PRO A 439 -22.25 -6.33 27.24
N PRO A 440 -22.47 -7.21 28.25
CA PRO A 440 -23.80 -7.64 28.63
C PRO A 440 -24.58 -6.51 29.29
N ARG A 441 -25.91 -6.61 29.33
CA ARG A 441 -26.77 -5.69 30.09
C ARG A 441 -27.34 -6.36 31.34
N CYS A 442 -27.66 -5.55 32.34
CA CYS A 442 -28.34 -5.99 33.56
C CYS A 442 -29.78 -5.46 33.52
N ASP A 443 -30.70 -6.30 33.06
CA ASP A 443 -32.13 -5.96 33.00
C ASP A 443 -32.74 -6.15 34.41
N VAL A 444 -33.75 -5.34 34.77
CA VAL A 444 -34.38 -5.45 36.10
C VAL A 444 -35.21 -6.73 36.20
N VAL A 445 -35.05 -7.48 37.30
CA VAL A 445 -35.82 -8.70 37.54
C VAL A 445 -37.31 -8.36 37.63
N GLN A 446 -38.14 -9.12 36.92
CA GLN A 446 -39.60 -8.99 36.92
C GLN A 446 -40.24 -10.09 37.77
N CYS A 447 -41.14 -9.72 38.67
CA CYS A 447 -42.04 -10.64 39.35
C CYS A 447 -43.25 -10.99 38.46
N GLU A 448 -43.92 -12.10 38.75
CA GLU A 448 -45.25 -12.38 38.19
C GLU A 448 -46.22 -11.21 38.45
N ASP A 449 -47.16 -10.97 37.54
CA ASP A 449 -48.15 -9.90 37.71
C ASP A 449 -48.97 -10.07 39.00
N PRO A 450 -49.24 -8.99 39.75
CA PRO A 450 -49.84 -9.07 41.08
C PRO A 450 -51.20 -9.79 41.04
N PRO A 451 -51.41 -10.86 41.83
CA PRO A 451 -52.61 -11.68 41.74
C PRO A 451 -53.91 -10.90 41.81
N ARG A 452 -54.86 -11.23 40.93
CA ARG A 452 -56.16 -10.56 40.82
C ARG A 452 -57.09 -11.03 41.95
N VAL A 453 -57.23 -10.21 42.98
CA VAL A 453 -58.09 -10.48 44.14
C VAL A 453 -59.53 -10.02 43.84
N ALA A 454 -60.49 -10.93 43.98
CA ALA A 454 -61.92 -10.61 43.82
C ALA A 454 -62.36 -9.52 44.80
N ASN A 455 -63.23 -8.62 44.35
CA ASN A 455 -63.73 -7.46 45.11
C ASN A 455 -62.63 -6.55 45.70
N ALA A 456 -61.45 -6.50 45.08
CA ALA A 456 -60.37 -5.57 45.40
C ALA A 456 -60.04 -4.61 44.25
N ARG A 457 -59.50 -3.44 44.61
CA ARG A 457 -58.72 -2.56 43.73
C ARG A 457 -57.24 -2.75 44.03
N VAL A 458 -56.44 -2.75 42.97
CA VAL A 458 -54.98 -2.92 43.03
C VAL A 458 -54.34 -1.60 42.57
N ALA A 459 -53.42 -1.06 43.37
CA ALA A 459 -52.64 0.12 43.02
C ALA A 459 -51.14 -0.23 43.10
N SER A 460 -50.42 -0.07 42.00
CA SER A 460 -48.97 -0.26 41.97
C SER A 460 -48.24 1.08 42.08
N SER A 461 -47.07 1.07 42.72
CA SER A 461 -46.14 2.20 42.73
C SER A 461 -45.32 2.34 41.44
N HIS A 462 -45.27 1.30 40.61
CA HIS A 462 -44.61 1.27 39.31
C HIS A 462 -45.56 0.76 38.22
N ASN A 463 -45.38 1.23 36.98
CA ASN A 463 -46.19 0.81 35.83
C ASN A 463 -45.95 -0.66 35.39
N ALA A 464 -44.98 -1.35 36.00
CA ALA A 464 -44.63 -2.74 35.72
C ALA A 464 -44.27 -3.48 37.02
N SER A 465 -44.39 -4.81 36.99
CA SER A 465 -44.21 -5.79 38.08
C SER A 465 -42.72 -6.06 38.42
N VAL A 466 -41.88 -5.03 38.45
CA VAL A 466 -40.40 -5.14 38.55
C VAL A 466 -39.85 -5.07 39.99
N PHE A 467 -38.61 -5.53 40.20
CA PHE A 467 -37.90 -5.47 41.48
C PHE A 467 -38.01 -4.10 42.16
N GLY A 468 -38.37 -4.11 43.45
CA GLY A 468 -38.61 -2.91 44.25
C GLY A 468 -40.03 -2.33 44.12
N ALA A 469 -40.84 -2.76 43.14
CA ALA A 469 -42.23 -2.32 43.02
C ALA A 469 -43.06 -2.80 44.22
N ILE A 470 -43.80 -1.87 44.81
CA ILE A 470 -44.76 -2.12 45.90
C ILE A 470 -46.18 -2.04 45.33
N VAL A 471 -47.00 -3.04 45.63
CA VAL A 471 -48.41 -3.14 45.24
C VAL A 471 -49.29 -3.07 46.49
N GLU A 472 -50.30 -2.21 46.47
CA GLU A 472 -51.27 -2.00 47.54
C GLU A 472 -52.68 -2.45 47.12
N TYR A 473 -53.28 -3.29 47.95
CA TYR A 473 -54.64 -3.80 47.77
C TYR A 473 -55.63 -3.02 48.64
N THR A 474 -56.82 -2.74 48.10
CA THR A 474 -57.92 -2.07 48.82
C THR A 474 -59.24 -2.71 48.43
N CYS A 475 -59.97 -3.32 49.38
CA CYS A 475 -61.27 -3.92 49.10
C CYS A 475 -62.32 -2.88 48.67
N LEU A 476 -63.30 -3.33 47.89
CA LEU A 476 -64.51 -2.56 47.59
C LEU A 476 -65.40 -2.43 48.84
N ARG A 477 -66.38 -1.52 48.79
CA ARG A 477 -67.28 -1.26 49.94
C ARG A 477 -68.02 -2.54 50.35
N GLY A 478 -68.29 -2.67 51.65
CA GLY A 478 -68.92 -3.84 52.25
C GLY A 478 -68.04 -5.10 52.28
N HIS A 479 -66.72 -4.96 52.03
CA HIS A 479 -65.76 -6.06 52.12
C HIS A 479 -64.54 -5.67 52.96
N LYS A 480 -64.09 -6.60 53.80
CA LYS A 480 -62.94 -6.46 54.71
C LYS A 480 -61.72 -7.17 54.14
N LEU A 481 -60.55 -6.51 54.23
CA LEU A 481 -59.27 -7.05 53.75
C LEU A 481 -58.65 -7.97 54.80
N LEU A 482 -58.31 -9.19 54.39
CA LEU A 482 -57.61 -10.18 55.20
C LEU A 482 -56.26 -10.51 54.55
N GLY A 483 -55.17 -10.39 55.31
CA GLY A 483 -53.80 -10.57 54.83
C GLY A 483 -53.03 -9.25 54.67
N ALA A 484 -51.94 -9.28 53.91
CA ALA A 484 -51.06 -8.13 53.75
C ALA A 484 -51.65 -7.05 52.84
N LYS A 485 -51.85 -5.83 53.37
CA LYS A 485 -52.33 -4.69 52.56
C LYS A 485 -51.34 -4.28 51.45
N LYS A 486 -50.04 -4.47 51.69
CA LYS A 486 -48.96 -4.19 50.73
C LYS A 486 -48.01 -5.37 50.57
N ILE A 487 -47.67 -5.68 49.32
CA ILE A 487 -46.67 -6.66 48.91
C ILE A 487 -45.59 -5.98 48.08
N ALA A 488 -44.36 -6.49 48.09
CA ALA A 488 -43.21 -5.91 47.37
C ALA A 488 -42.49 -6.97 46.51
N CYS A 489 -42.05 -6.60 45.32
CA CYS A 489 -41.31 -7.49 44.43
C CYS A 489 -39.84 -7.59 44.87
N LEU A 490 -39.41 -8.80 45.24
CA LEU A 490 -38.06 -9.11 45.71
C LEU A 490 -37.06 -9.30 44.55
N ALA A 491 -35.78 -9.24 44.88
CA ALA A 491 -34.66 -9.46 43.96
C ALA A 491 -34.64 -10.87 43.31
N THR A 492 -35.49 -11.79 43.78
CA THR A 492 -35.66 -13.16 43.31
C THR A 492 -36.81 -13.34 42.31
N GLY A 493 -37.50 -12.26 41.90
CA GLY A 493 -38.70 -12.36 41.05
C GLY A 493 -39.94 -12.89 41.76
N LEU A 494 -39.95 -12.86 43.10
CA LEU A 494 -41.08 -13.29 43.93
C LEU A 494 -41.62 -12.13 44.77
N TRP A 495 -42.93 -12.15 45.04
CA TRP A 495 -43.56 -11.23 45.99
C TRP A 495 -43.19 -11.59 47.43
N ASP A 496 -42.91 -10.57 48.26
CA ASP A 496 -42.45 -10.75 49.64
C ASP A 496 -43.48 -11.38 50.60
N LYS A 497 -44.76 -11.38 50.20
CA LYS A 497 -45.92 -11.90 50.93
C LYS A 497 -46.99 -12.38 49.94
N PRO A 498 -47.84 -13.36 50.32
CA PRO A 498 -49.01 -13.73 49.52
C PRO A 498 -50.02 -12.58 49.41
N ALA A 499 -50.79 -12.57 48.31
CA ALA A 499 -51.85 -11.59 48.09
C ALA A 499 -53.00 -11.74 49.13
N PRO A 500 -53.63 -10.65 49.56
CA PRO A 500 -54.74 -10.67 50.52
C PRO A 500 -56.05 -11.13 49.88
N THR A 501 -57.08 -11.38 50.69
CA THR A 501 -58.44 -11.68 50.23
C THR A 501 -59.46 -10.67 50.77
N CYS A 502 -60.52 -10.40 50.01
CA CYS A 502 -61.62 -9.52 50.42
C CYS A 502 -62.89 -10.35 50.70
N GLN A 503 -63.33 -10.41 51.96
CA GLN A 503 -64.56 -11.11 52.36
C GLN A 503 -65.69 -10.10 52.69
N PRO A 504 -66.97 -10.43 52.44
CA PRO A 504 -68.08 -9.54 52.77
C PRO A 504 -68.19 -9.29 54.28
N GLU A 505 -68.68 -8.11 54.65
CA GLU A 505 -68.81 -7.68 56.05
C GLU A 505 -70.25 -7.91 56.55
N GLU A 506 -70.46 -9.01 57.28
CA GLU A 506 -71.79 -9.43 57.73
C GLU A 506 -72.39 -8.50 58.81
N GLN A 507 -73.59 -7.97 58.55
CA GLN A 507 -74.31 -7.13 59.51
C GLN A 507 -74.95 -7.97 60.63
N SER A 508 -74.26 -8.06 61.76
CA SER A 508 -74.80 -8.66 62.99
C SER A 508 -75.94 -7.82 63.56
N THR A 509 -77.14 -8.40 63.64
CA THR A 509 -78.31 -7.86 64.33
C THR A 509 -78.70 -8.74 65.54
N THR A 510 -79.54 -8.22 66.44
CA THR A 510 -80.31 -8.92 67.51
C THR A 510 -79.77 -8.83 68.96
N THR A 511 -80.30 -7.83 69.68
CA THR A 511 -81.14 -7.96 70.90
C THR A 511 -80.80 -8.92 72.05
N VAL A 512 -80.40 -8.33 73.19
CA VAL A 512 -80.78 -8.58 74.62
C VAL A 512 -81.30 -9.95 75.09
N SER A 513 -80.57 -10.59 76.04
CA SER A 513 -81.06 -11.26 77.29
C SER A 513 -79.86 -11.64 78.17
N THR A 514 -79.58 -11.07 79.36
CA THR A 514 -80.24 -11.16 80.70
C THR A 514 -79.85 -12.40 81.54
N THR A 515 -78.85 -12.28 82.43
CA THR A 515 -78.67 -12.96 83.76
C THR A 515 -77.32 -12.51 84.38
N THR A 516 -77.27 -11.55 85.32
CA THR A 516 -77.33 -11.65 86.80
C THR A 516 -76.06 -12.10 87.55
N THR A 517 -75.38 -11.11 88.16
CA THR A 517 -74.69 -11.10 89.48
C THR A 517 -73.57 -12.09 89.82
N THR A 518 -72.40 -11.52 90.18
CA THR A 518 -71.87 -11.54 91.58
C THR A 518 -71.01 -10.26 91.79
N THR A 519 -70.88 -9.78 93.03
CA THR A 519 -70.40 -8.42 93.39
C THR A 519 -68.93 -8.33 93.82
N ALA A 520 -68.36 -7.11 93.69
CA ALA A 520 -67.02 -6.74 94.19
C ALA A 520 -66.98 -6.49 95.71
N PRO A 521 -65.78 -6.28 96.28
CA PRO A 521 -65.37 -4.89 96.61
C PRO A 521 -63.91 -4.58 96.21
N THR A 522 -63.32 -3.38 96.23
CA THR A 522 -63.69 -1.94 96.21
C THR A 522 -62.53 -1.21 96.90
N THR A 523 -61.66 -0.51 96.15
CA THR A 523 -60.94 0.71 96.63
C THR A 523 -60.28 1.46 95.44
N PRO A 524 -60.15 2.82 95.46
CA PRO A 524 -59.80 3.60 94.26
C PRO A 524 -58.53 4.52 94.48
N PRO A 525 -58.31 5.68 93.81
CA PRO A 525 -57.24 5.78 92.79
C PRO A 525 -56.27 6.98 92.94
N VAL A 526 -55.25 7.08 92.07
CA VAL A 526 -54.40 8.29 91.91
C VAL A 526 -54.12 8.58 90.42
N PHE A 527 -53.92 9.87 90.10
CA PHE A 527 -53.67 10.48 88.77
C PHE A 527 -52.19 10.29 88.29
N VAL A 528 -51.74 10.69 87.09
CA VAL A 528 -51.41 12.06 86.61
C VAL A 528 -51.46 12.18 85.06
N THR A 529 -51.57 13.43 84.57
CA THR A 529 -51.92 13.88 83.20
C THR A 529 -50.77 14.08 82.21
N SER A 530 -51.12 14.27 80.93
CA SER A 530 -50.23 14.60 79.78
C SER A 530 -50.06 16.10 79.52
N THR A 531 -48.97 16.52 78.82
CA THR A 531 -49.06 17.54 77.74
C THR A 531 -47.87 17.57 76.75
N THR A 532 -48.13 18.17 75.58
CA THR A 532 -47.26 18.40 74.39
C THR A 532 -46.27 19.57 74.54
N PRO A 533 -45.26 19.75 73.63
CA PRO A 533 -45.43 20.73 72.53
C PRO A 533 -44.82 20.29 71.16
N ARG A 534 -44.47 21.24 70.25
CA ARG A 534 -44.63 21.10 68.78
C ARG A 534 -43.67 21.97 67.91
N LEU A 535 -43.14 21.38 66.81
CA LEU A 535 -42.70 21.96 65.50
C LEU A 535 -41.39 22.78 65.27
N ILE A 536 -40.88 22.61 64.02
CA ILE A 536 -40.16 23.53 63.10
C ILE A 536 -38.60 23.48 62.95
N GLN A 537 -38.17 23.87 61.74
CA GLN A 537 -36.94 23.52 60.99
C GLN A 537 -35.69 24.38 61.31
N SER A 538 -34.50 23.91 60.91
CA SER A 538 -33.56 24.66 60.05
C SER A 538 -32.33 23.82 59.61
N SER A 539 -31.54 24.36 58.69
CA SER A 539 -30.27 23.83 58.12
C SER A 539 -29.42 25.03 57.63
N PRO A 540 -28.14 24.92 57.18
CA PRO A 540 -27.24 23.74 57.07
C PRO A 540 -25.77 23.98 57.58
N THR A 541 -24.84 23.04 57.33
CA THR A 541 -23.40 23.23 56.89
C THR A 541 -22.31 22.41 57.64
N LYS A 542 -21.32 21.96 56.83
CA LYS A 542 -20.00 21.26 57.01
C LYS A 542 -19.20 21.55 58.33
N LEU A 543 -18.19 20.78 58.80
CA LEU A 543 -16.92 20.39 58.12
C LEU A 543 -15.94 19.52 59.00
N ARG A 544 -15.11 18.62 58.40
CA ARG A 544 -13.85 17.94 58.93
C ARG A 544 -13.98 16.99 60.16
N THR A 545 -13.06 16.06 60.50
CA THR A 545 -11.61 15.85 60.19
C THR A 545 -11.19 14.34 60.09
N SER A 546 -9.89 14.04 59.89
CA SER A 546 -9.23 12.73 59.57
C SER A 546 -8.62 11.97 60.78
N PRO A 547 -8.25 10.67 60.65
CA PRO A 547 -7.15 10.06 61.45
C PRO A 547 -6.14 9.15 60.68
N ARG A 548 -4.90 9.07 61.20
CA ARG A 548 -3.80 8.08 60.97
C ARG A 548 -2.67 8.37 62.00
N PRO A 549 -1.55 7.61 62.13
CA PRO A 549 -1.24 6.17 61.92
C PRO A 549 -0.54 5.49 63.14
N LEU A 550 -0.24 4.16 63.09
CA LEU A 550 1.05 3.54 63.51
C LEU A 550 1.16 2.04 63.07
N SER A 551 2.19 1.26 63.51
CA SER A 551 2.78 0.18 62.69
C SER A 551 3.48 -1.03 63.37
N SER A 552 3.49 -2.20 62.67
CA SER A 552 4.55 -3.27 62.61
C SER A 552 4.79 -4.24 63.82
N PRO A 553 5.51 -5.40 63.71
CA PRO A 553 5.87 -6.31 62.58
C PRO A 553 5.88 -7.88 62.86
N THR A 554 6.26 -8.71 61.85
CA THR A 554 6.95 -10.07 61.87
C THR A 554 6.22 -11.37 62.31
N PRO A 555 6.70 -12.62 61.97
CA PRO A 555 7.56 -13.12 60.83
C PRO A 555 7.23 -14.55 60.21
N PHE A 556 7.93 -14.93 59.12
CA PHE A 556 8.10 -16.29 58.48
C PHE A 556 6.84 -17.00 57.89
N VAL A 557 6.89 -17.97 56.95
CA VAL A 557 7.88 -18.98 56.49
C VAL A 557 8.00 -19.04 54.93
N THR A 558 9.10 -19.59 54.40
CA THR A 558 9.41 -19.75 52.94
C THR A 558 9.34 -21.21 52.47
N PHE A 559 9.03 -21.47 51.19
CA PHE A 559 9.21 -22.77 50.51
C PHE A 559 9.64 -22.60 49.03
N GLU A 560 10.56 -23.44 48.58
CA GLU A 560 11.07 -23.58 47.19
C GLU A 560 11.33 -25.08 46.94
N PRO A 561 10.91 -25.67 45.81
CA PRO A 561 11.88 -26.29 44.86
C PRO A 561 11.36 -26.41 43.39
N PRO A 562 12.05 -27.09 42.44
CA PRO A 562 13.49 -27.37 42.30
C PRO A 562 14.10 -26.96 40.93
N ARG A 563 15.44 -26.90 40.84
CA ARG A 563 16.19 -26.95 39.56
C ARG A 563 16.65 -28.37 39.20
N ARG A 564 16.49 -28.77 37.93
CA ARG A 564 17.25 -29.83 37.21
C ARG A 564 17.20 -29.51 35.71
N LEU A 565 18.16 -29.88 34.84
CA LEU A 565 19.56 -30.32 34.98
C LEU A 565 20.24 -30.02 33.62
N LYS A 566 21.51 -29.59 33.59
CA LYS A 566 22.27 -29.49 32.32
C LYS A 566 22.85 -30.85 31.95
N VAL A 567 22.66 -31.27 30.70
CA VAL A 567 23.38 -32.40 30.08
C VAL A 567 24.38 -31.84 29.07
N LYS A 568 25.62 -32.33 29.11
CA LYS A 568 26.58 -32.23 28.00
C LYS A 568 26.58 -33.56 27.26
N THR A 569 26.62 -33.50 25.93
CA THR A 569 27.01 -34.62 25.07
C THR A 569 28.06 -34.12 24.09
N THR A 570 28.94 -34.99 23.60
CA THR A 570 30.09 -34.61 22.77
C THR A 570 30.40 -35.73 21.80
N THR A 571 30.79 -35.40 20.55
CA THR A 571 31.16 -36.37 19.48
C THR A 571 29.95 -37.20 18.99
N GLU A 572 29.84 -37.69 17.74
CA GLU A 572 30.85 -38.05 16.73
C GLU A 572 30.54 -37.63 15.28
N ARG A 573 31.50 -37.89 14.39
CA ARG A 573 31.45 -37.80 12.92
C ARG A 573 31.32 -39.19 12.32
N PRO A 574 30.46 -39.40 11.32
CA PRO A 574 30.67 -40.41 10.27
C PRO A 574 31.30 -39.78 9.01
N THR A 575 32.15 -40.54 8.32
CA THR A 575 32.77 -40.15 7.04
C THR A 575 32.36 -41.08 5.90
N THR A 576 32.42 -40.54 4.68
CA THR A 576 32.54 -41.25 3.39
C THR A 576 31.45 -42.23 2.96
N LYS A 577 30.95 -42.02 1.74
CA LYS A 577 31.33 -42.90 0.61
C LYS A 577 31.24 -42.17 -0.73
N SER A 578 32.30 -42.31 -1.54
CA SER A 578 32.29 -42.05 -2.98
C SER A 578 31.87 -43.33 -3.71
N TYR A 579 31.32 -43.22 -4.91
CA TYR A 579 31.39 -44.27 -5.93
C TYR A 579 31.33 -43.68 -7.35
N ASP A 580 32.03 -44.33 -8.27
CA ASP A 580 32.51 -43.74 -9.52
C ASP A 580 31.61 -43.96 -10.75
N LYS A 581 31.85 -43.11 -11.75
CA LYS A 581 31.44 -43.27 -13.17
C LYS A 581 32.36 -44.30 -13.83
N PRO A 582 31.88 -45.24 -14.69
CA PRO A 582 32.05 -45.08 -16.16
C PRO A 582 31.00 -45.90 -16.99
N PRO A 583 31.16 -46.12 -18.32
CA PRO A 583 31.55 -45.24 -19.43
C PRO A 583 30.49 -45.22 -20.59
N GLU A 584 30.83 -44.57 -21.72
CA GLU A 584 30.03 -44.47 -22.96
C GLU A 584 30.02 -45.75 -23.83
N ARG A 585 29.13 -45.80 -24.85
CA ARG A 585 29.41 -46.46 -26.14
C ARG A 585 28.82 -45.67 -27.32
N LYS A 586 29.40 -45.82 -28.53
CA LYS A 586 29.11 -45.05 -29.76
C LYS A 586 28.58 -45.94 -30.89
N LEU A 587 28.05 -45.27 -31.95
CA LEU A 587 27.76 -45.78 -33.31
C LEU A 587 26.58 -46.78 -33.42
N THR A 588 25.86 -46.93 -34.55
CA THR A 588 26.11 -46.50 -35.96
C THR A 588 24.79 -46.20 -36.73
N THR A 589 24.87 -45.41 -37.81
CA THR A 589 23.94 -45.32 -38.98
C THR A 589 24.03 -46.58 -39.89
N PRO A 590 23.24 -46.82 -40.98
CA PRO A 590 22.78 -45.84 -42.02
C PRO A 590 21.39 -46.06 -42.71
N ASP A 591 21.06 -45.12 -43.63
CA ASP A 591 20.24 -45.18 -44.89
C ASP A 591 18.93 -46.01 -45.00
N SER A 592 17.91 -45.64 -45.79
CA SER A 592 17.95 -45.06 -47.15
C SER A 592 16.65 -44.37 -47.65
N HIS A 593 16.79 -43.39 -48.55
CA HIS A 593 15.93 -43.06 -49.73
C HIS A 593 14.38 -43.13 -49.66
N GLU A 594 13.66 -42.02 -49.96
CA GLU A 594 13.12 -41.71 -51.32
C GLU A 594 12.38 -40.34 -51.40
N SER A 595 11.99 -39.91 -52.61
CA SER A 595 11.17 -38.71 -52.94
C SER A 595 10.56 -38.92 -54.36
N PRO A 596 9.45 -38.26 -54.81
CA PRO A 596 9.60 -36.91 -55.42
C PRO A 596 8.33 -35.99 -55.62
N THR A 597 8.58 -34.66 -55.69
CA THR A 597 7.99 -33.64 -56.64
C THR A 597 6.53 -33.14 -56.63
N SER A 598 6.34 -31.96 -57.28
CA SER A 598 5.11 -31.37 -57.89
C SER A 598 4.25 -30.43 -57.01
N HIS A 599 3.87 -29.19 -57.42
CA HIS A 599 4.33 -28.26 -58.48
C HIS A 599 3.89 -26.79 -58.16
N ILE A 600 4.45 -25.79 -58.87
CA ILE A 600 4.18 -24.32 -58.70
C ILE A 600 3.57 -23.72 -60.00
N PRO A 601 2.67 -22.72 -59.93
CA PRO A 601 2.92 -21.38 -60.53
C PRO A 601 2.65 -20.21 -59.53
N HIS A 602 3.38 -19.08 -59.44
CA HIS A 602 3.74 -18.02 -60.42
C HIS A 602 2.55 -17.06 -60.74
N ILE A 603 2.66 -15.72 -60.94
CA ILE A 603 3.82 -14.83 -61.25
C ILE A 603 3.53 -13.29 -61.06
N ILE A 604 4.57 -12.44 -60.85
CA ILE A 604 4.72 -10.94 -61.08
C ILE A 604 3.69 -9.94 -60.43
N VAL A 605 3.98 -8.77 -59.80
CA VAL A 605 5.10 -7.76 -59.67
C VAL A 605 4.92 -6.42 -60.44
N ALA A 606 4.82 -5.28 -59.72
CA ALA A 606 5.16 -3.86 -60.08
C ALA A 606 4.47 -2.86 -59.08
N SER A 607 4.90 -1.61 -58.82
CA SER A 607 6.20 -0.90 -58.90
C SER A 607 6.11 0.46 -58.13
N HIS A 608 7.23 1.15 -57.85
CA HIS A 608 7.27 2.49 -57.19
C HIS A 608 7.00 3.68 -58.15
N PRO A 609 6.77 4.90 -57.62
CA PRO A 609 7.68 6.02 -57.93
C PRO A 609 7.93 7.01 -56.75
N ARG A 610 8.58 8.17 -57.05
CA ARG A 610 8.91 9.32 -56.16
C ARG A 610 8.66 10.65 -56.94
N GLU A 611 9.03 11.90 -56.57
CA GLU A 611 9.83 12.52 -55.48
C GLU A 611 9.53 14.05 -55.36
N ASN A 612 10.21 14.78 -54.44
CA ASN A 612 10.34 16.26 -54.36
C ASN A 612 9.09 17.07 -53.87
N GLN A 613 9.10 18.17 -53.08
CA GLN A 613 9.99 19.32 -52.76
C GLN A 613 9.73 20.59 -53.63
N ILE A 614 9.63 21.86 -53.15
CA ILE A 614 9.74 22.52 -51.81
C ILE A 614 8.88 23.84 -51.73
N LEU A 615 8.75 24.46 -50.52
CA LEU A 615 8.35 25.86 -50.20
C LEU A 615 6.86 26.29 -50.44
N GLY A 616 6.25 27.28 -49.75
CA GLY A 616 6.64 28.06 -48.55
C GLY A 616 5.70 29.27 -48.22
N THR A 617 5.76 29.80 -46.97
CA THR A 617 5.22 31.10 -46.44
C THR A 617 3.69 31.38 -46.38
N GLY A 618 3.20 32.07 -45.32
CA GLY A 618 1.91 32.79 -45.37
C GLY A 618 1.11 33.07 -44.06
N ASN A 619 1.44 34.16 -43.35
CA ASN A 619 0.65 34.90 -42.32
C ASN A 619 -0.85 35.18 -42.69
N ASN A 620 -1.81 35.58 -41.82
CA ASN A 620 -1.94 35.81 -40.36
C ASN A 620 -3.44 36.07 -39.99
N ILE A 621 -3.73 36.44 -38.71
CA ILE A 621 -4.91 37.18 -38.20
C ILE A 621 -6.18 36.35 -37.88
N ARG A 622 -7.03 36.61 -36.85
CA ARG A 622 -6.89 37.06 -35.43
C ARG A 622 -8.32 37.14 -34.81
N ALA A 623 -8.51 36.74 -33.54
CA ALA A 623 -9.61 37.17 -32.63
C ALA A 623 -11.08 36.79 -32.99
N GLU A 624 -12.07 36.72 -32.09
CA GLU A 624 -12.09 36.59 -30.60
C GLU A 624 -13.45 36.02 -30.08
N GLN A 625 -13.41 35.41 -28.89
CA GLN A 625 -14.42 35.43 -27.79
C GLN A 625 -15.95 35.44 -28.12
N THR A 626 -16.72 34.33 -28.01
CA THR A 626 -17.40 33.75 -26.80
C THR A 626 -18.64 34.50 -26.24
N PRO A 627 -19.61 33.88 -25.52
CA PRO A 627 -20.07 32.47 -25.46
C PRO A 627 -21.63 32.27 -25.32
N ARG A 628 -22.10 31.00 -25.18
CA ARG A 628 -23.45 30.53 -24.69
C ARG A 628 -24.64 30.76 -25.68
N VAL A 629 -25.74 29.97 -25.70
CA VAL A 629 -26.14 28.75 -24.95
C VAL A 629 -27.13 27.87 -25.77
N ASN A 630 -27.10 26.54 -25.53
CA ASN A 630 -28.07 25.46 -25.84
C ASN A 630 -28.67 25.25 -27.26
N VAL A 631 -29.03 23.98 -27.50
CA VAL A 631 -29.50 23.38 -28.78
C VAL A 631 -31.01 23.16 -28.78
N PRO A 632 -31.66 23.30 -29.95
CA PRO A 632 -32.71 22.36 -30.37
C PRO A 632 -32.42 21.69 -31.73
N GLN A 633 -32.88 20.45 -31.89
CA GLN A 633 -33.15 19.74 -33.16
C GLN A 633 -34.66 19.42 -33.22
N PRO A 634 -35.23 18.92 -34.34
CA PRO A 634 -34.86 19.01 -35.77
C PRO A 634 -35.84 20.00 -36.49
N VAL A 635 -36.13 20.06 -37.81
CA VAL A 635 -36.58 19.07 -38.84
C VAL A 635 -36.31 19.60 -40.26
N ASP A 636 -36.27 18.66 -41.21
CA ASP A 636 -36.00 18.70 -42.67
C ASP A 636 -36.65 19.83 -43.51
N GLY A 637 -36.13 20.09 -44.74
CA GLY A 637 -36.80 21.07 -45.62
C GLY A 637 -36.33 21.39 -47.06
N GLU A 638 -35.38 20.69 -47.72
CA GLU A 638 -35.16 20.72 -49.20
C GLU A 638 -34.79 22.08 -49.91
N ARG A 639 -34.09 22.17 -51.06
CA ARG A 639 -33.36 21.24 -51.96
C ARG A 639 -32.53 22.04 -53.00
N ARG A 640 -31.60 21.35 -53.69
CA ARG A 640 -30.77 21.71 -54.89
C ARG A 640 -29.32 22.08 -54.51
N ASP A 641 -28.28 21.68 -55.26
CA ASP A 641 -28.18 21.16 -56.63
C ASP A 641 -27.41 19.80 -56.78
N PRO A 642 -27.45 19.12 -57.95
CA PRO A 642 -26.62 17.93 -58.28
C PRO A 642 -25.21 18.35 -58.79
N VAL A 643 -24.16 17.53 -58.93
CA VAL A 643 -23.98 16.08 -59.21
C VAL A 643 -22.75 15.59 -58.37
N GLY A 644 -22.55 14.34 -57.95
CA GLY A 644 -23.28 13.09 -58.18
C GLY A 644 -22.36 11.92 -58.59
N ALA A 645 -21.41 11.52 -57.74
CA ALA A 645 -20.39 10.50 -58.01
C ALA A 645 -20.92 9.04 -57.89
N ARG A 646 -20.23 8.07 -58.52
CA ARG A 646 -20.65 6.65 -58.52
C ARG A 646 -20.23 5.90 -57.25
N LEU A 647 -21.15 5.11 -56.69
CA LEU A 647 -20.96 4.32 -55.48
C LEU A 647 -20.43 2.91 -55.79
N ASN A 648 -19.62 2.34 -54.88
CA ASN A 648 -19.05 1.00 -55.03
C ASN A 648 -19.77 -0.01 -54.12
N ILE A 649 -20.51 -0.95 -54.72
CA ILE A 649 -21.61 -1.68 -54.04
C ILE A 649 -21.13 -2.78 -53.06
N GLY A 650 -19.86 -3.21 -53.15
CA GLY A 650 -19.34 -4.32 -52.33
C GLY A 650 -19.35 -4.10 -50.81
N ALA A 651 -19.23 -2.85 -50.34
CA ALA A 651 -19.05 -2.55 -48.91
C ALA A 651 -20.30 -2.79 -48.05
N VAL A 652 -21.51 -2.65 -48.62
CA VAL A 652 -22.78 -2.70 -47.86
C VAL A 652 -23.15 -4.14 -47.50
N VAL A 653 -22.86 -5.10 -48.38
CA VAL A 653 -23.19 -6.52 -48.17
C VAL A 653 -22.39 -7.13 -47.01
N ALA A 654 -21.12 -6.73 -46.85
CA ALA A 654 -20.26 -7.21 -45.78
C ALA A 654 -20.77 -6.83 -44.38
N LEU A 655 -21.22 -5.57 -44.19
CA LEU A 655 -21.71 -5.09 -42.90
C LEU A 655 -23.02 -5.79 -42.47
N GLY A 656 -23.92 -6.07 -43.43
CA GLY A 656 -25.15 -6.83 -43.16
C GLY A 656 -24.87 -8.26 -42.70
N ALA A 657 -23.92 -8.95 -43.34
CA ALA A 657 -23.56 -10.33 -42.99
C ALA A 657 -22.94 -10.44 -41.59
N PHE A 658 -22.02 -9.55 -41.23
CA PHE A 658 -21.40 -9.54 -39.90
C PHE A 658 -22.39 -9.20 -38.78
N GLY A 659 -23.32 -8.25 -39.01
CA GLY A 659 -24.36 -7.92 -38.05
C GLY A 659 -25.29 -9.11 -37.74
N ALA A 660 -25.71 -9.84 -38.78
CA ALA A 660 -26.54 -11.04 -38.63
C ALA A 660 -25.80 -12.17 -37.86
N LEU A 661 -24.52 -12.39 -38.14
CA LEU A 661 -23.71 -13.42 -37.49
C LEU A 661 -23.57 -13.16 -35.98
N VAL A 662 -23.25 -11.93 -35.58
CA VAL A 662 -23.10 -11.55 -34.16
C VAL A 662 -24.43 -11.70 -33.40
N PHE A 663 -25.55 -11.31 -34.00
CA PHE A 663 -26.87 -11.47 -33.39
C PHE A 663 -27.26 -12.95 -33.20
N LEU A 664 -26.94 -13.81 -34.17
CA LEU A 664 -27.21 -15.25 -34.09
C LEU A 664 -26.36 -15.92 -32.99
N ILE A 665 -25.08 -15.54 -32.86
CA ILE A 665 -24.20 -16.00 -31.76
C ILE A 665 -24.74 -15.58 -30.38
N ALA A 666 -25.28 -14.37 -30.24
CA ALA A 666 -25.90 -13.90 -28.98
C ALA A 666 -27.15 -14.71 -28.59
N ILE A 667 -27.96 -15.12 -29.58
CA ILE A 667 -29.14 -15.98 -29.36
C ILE A 667 -28.72 -17.41 -28.97
N VAL A 668 -27.75 -18.00 -29.69
CA VAL A 668 -27.28 -19.36 -29.38
C VAL A 668 -26.63 -19.42 -27.99
N THR A 669 -25.82 -18.44 -27.62
CA THR A 669 -25.18 -18.40 -26.29
C THR A 669 -26.19 -18.22 -25.16
N THR A 670 -27.21 -17.36 -25.30
CA THR A 670 -28.27 -17.24 -24.30
C THR A 670 -29.14 -18.49 -24.17
N ILE A 671 -29.45 -19.18 -25.28
CA ILE A 671 -30.14 -20.48 -25.25
C ILE A 671 -29.29 -21.54 -24.53
N VAL A 672 -27.99 -21.64 -24.83
CA VAL A 672 -27.07 -22.59 -24.17
C VAL A 672 -26.95 -22.30 -22.66
N ILE A 673 -26.91 -21.03 -22.26
CA ILE A 673 -26.90 -20.63 -20.84
C ILE A 673 -28.20 -21.05 -20.15
N LEU A 674 -29.37 -20.83 -20.76
CA LEU A 674 -30.67 -21.22 -20.21
C LEU A 674 -30.82 -22.74 -20.10
N ILE A 675 -30.34 -23.50 -21.10
CA ILE A 675 -30.34 -24.97 -21.06
C ILE A 675 -29.41 -25.49 -19.95
N ARG A 676 -28.18 -24.97 -19.84
CA ARG A 676 -27.26 -25.34 -18.74
C ARG A 676 -27.85 -25.01 -17.37
N ARG A 677 -28.49 -23.84 -17.21
CA ARG A 677 -29.08 -23.40 -15.94
C ARG A 677 -30.27 -24.27 -15.50
N LYS A 678 -31.01 -24.86 -16.44
CA LYS A 678 -32.13 -25.77 -16.13
C LYS A 678 -31.70 -27.19 -15.74
N HIS A 679 -30.42 -27.55 -15.94
CA HIS A 679 -29.96 -28.95 -15.86
C HIS A 679 -29.11 -29.30 -14.62
N ASN A 680 -28.86 -28.33 -13.71
CA ASN A 680 -27.86 -28.48 -12.64
C ASN A 680 -28.36 -28.22 -11.21
N ASP A 681 -29.68 -28.06 -11.00
CA ASP A 681 -30.28 -28.04 -9.66
C ASP A 681 -30.34 -29.46 -9.07
N GLY A 682 -29.21 -29.93 -8.53
CA GLY A 682 -29.21 -31.15 -7.72
C GLY A 682 -27.91 -31.95 -7.61
N LYS A 683 -26.93 -31.44 -6.84
CA LYS A 683 -26.13 -32.20 -5.84
C LYS A 683 -25.10 -31.30 -5.14
N ARG A 684 -25.12 -31.30 -3.80
CA ARG A 684 -24.01 -30.79 -2.98
C ARG A 684 -23.05 -31.94 -2.67
N TYR A 685 -21.76 -31.78 -2.94
CA TYR A 685 -20.71 -32.55 -2.28
C TYR A 685 -19.52 -31.63 -1.95
N ARG A 686 -18.91 -31.88 -0.79
CA ARG A 686 -17.60 -31.34 -0.40
C ARG A 686 -16.52 -32.34 -0.85
N HIS A 687 -15.30 -31.87 -1.14
CA HIS A 687 -14.07 -32.32 -0.48
C HIS A 687 -12.87 -31.45 -0.93
N HIS A 688 -11.68 -31.73 -0.38
CA HIS A 688 -10.49 -30.87 -0.41
C HIS A 688 -9.73 -30.94 -1.74
N VAL A 689 -8.88 -29.93 -1.96
CA VAL A 689 -7.76 -29.95 -2.91
C VAL A 689 -6.52 -29.38 -2.20
N SER A 690 -5.33 -29.95 -2.47
CA SER A 690 -4.04 -29.46 -1.95
C SER A 690 -3.47 -28.35 -2.85
N PRO A 691 -2.46 -27.57 -2.38
CA PRO A 691 -1.98 -26.40 -3.12
C PRO A 691 -1.11 -26.79 -4.33
N ASP A 692 -1.21 -26.01 -5.41
CA ASP A 692 -0.10 -25.76 -6.33
C ASP A 692 -0.35 -24.53 -7.23
N CYS A 693 0.74 -23.93 -7.70
CA CYS A 693 0.84 -22.92 -8.77
C CYS A 693 0.22 -21.51 -8.58
N ASN A 694 1.07 -20.58 -8.14
CA ASN A 694 1.20 -19.18 -8.60
C ASN A 694 0.14 -18.61 -9.56
N THR A 695 -0.76 -17.77 -9.04
CA THR A 695 -1.39 -16.68 -9.82
C THR A 695 -1.51 -15.41 -8.98
N VAL A 696 -1.18 -14.26 -9.56
CA VAL A 696 -1.40 -12.95 -8.92
C VAL A 696 -2.90 -12.64 -8.97
N GLY A 697 -3.60 -12.94 -7.86
CA GLY A 697 -5.06 -12.82 -7.74
C GLY A 697 -5.49 -11.83 -6.66
N SER A 698 -6.57 -11.11 -6.93
CA SER A 698 -7.17 -10.14 -6.00
C SER A 698 -7.79 -10.81 -4.77
N LEU A 699 -7.43 -10.34 -3.57
CA LEU A 699 -8.19 -10.54 -2.35
C LEU A 699 -8.76 -9.20 -1.87
N ASP A 700 -10.07 -9.02 -2.08
CA ASP A 700 -10.85 -7.94 -1.52
C ASP A 700 -11.55 -8.38 -0.23
N SER A 701 -11.80 -7.43 0.67
CA SER A 701 -12.51 -7.54 1.97
C SER A 701 -11.72 -8.03 3.19
N SER A 702 -11.75 -7.19 4.25
CA SER A 702 -11.63 -7.55 5.67
C SER A 702 -10.25 -7.91 6.26
N SER A 703 -9.28 -6.99 6.19
CA SER A 703 -8.44 -6.59 7.36
C SER A 703 -7.54 -5.38 7.04
N SER A 704 -8.10 -4.17 7.09
CA SER A 704 -7.41 -2.93 6.64
C SER A 704 -6.30 -2.41 7.58
N GLU A 705 -6.06 -3.06 8.73
CA GLU A 705 -5.20 -2.53 9.81
C GLU A 705 -3.96 -3.40 10.13
N SER A 706 -3.68 -4.42 9.31
CA SER A 706 -2.37 -5.08 9.25
C SER A 706 -1.39 -4.26 8.40
N ARG A 707 -1.84 -3.82 7.22
CA ARG A 707 -1.11 -2.89 6.32
C ARG A 707 -0.89 -1.49 6.89
N SER A 708 -1.51 -1.12 8.02
CA SER A 708 -1.36 0.22 8.61
C SER A 708 -0.04 0.42 9.38
N GLY A 709 0.66 -0.65 9.75
CA GLY A 709 1.94 -0.61 10.49
C GLY A 709 3.04 0.16 9.75
N LEU A 710 3.54 -0.41 8.64
CA LEU A 710 4.51 0.27 7.75
C LEU A 710 3.99 1.65 7.30
N ASN A 711 2.70 1.73 6.91
CA ASN A 711 2.08 2.99 6.47
C ASN A 711 2.04 4.08 7.56
N ARG A 712 2.16 3.75 8.86
CA ARG A 712 2.32 4.76 9.92
C ARG A 712 3.73 5.35 9.91
N TYR A 713 4.76 4.51 9.78
CA TYR A 713 6.15 4.95 9.70
C TYR A 713 6.44 5.81 8.46
N TYR A 714 5.97 5.37 7.28
CA TYR A 714 6.08 6.18 6.05
C TYR A 714 5.40 7.55 6.18
N ARG A 715 4.25 7.62 6.86
CA ARG A 715 3.49 8.87 7.04
C ARG A 715 4.24 9.87 7.92
N GLN A 716 4.81 9.41 9.04
CA GLN A 716 5.55 10.28 9.96
C GLN A 716 6.89 10.75 9.37
N ALA A 717 7.62 9.88 8.64
CA ALA A 717 8.84 10.29 7.95
C ALA A 717 8.59 11.25 6.76
N TRP A 718 7.38 11.25 6.20
CA TRP A 718 6.99 12.12 5.09
C TRP A 718 6.50 13.50 5.54
N GLU A 719 5.83 13.60 6.68
CA GLU A 719 5.41 14.88 7.26
C GLU A 719 6.64 15.78 7.57
N GLU A 720 7.74 15.21 8.08
CA GLU A 720 9.01 15.95 8.26
C GLU A 720 9.72 16.32 6.94
N LEU A 721 9.63 15.50 5.88
CA LEU A 721 10.19 15.87 4.57
C LEU A 721 9.53 17.14 4.00
N HIS A 722 8.26 17.38 4.33
CA HIS A 722 7.57 18.63 4.01
C HIS A 722 7.99 19.79 4.94
N GLU A 723 8.13 19.59 6.25
CA GLU A 723 8.59 20.67 7.15
C GLU A 723 10.04 21.09 6.87
N ALA A 724 10.96 20.13 6.66
CA ALA A 724 12.35 20.40 6.32
C ALA A 724 12.49 21.15 4.97
N ALA A 725 11.64 20.85 3.99
CA ALA A 725 11.59 21.56 2.72
C ALA A 725 10.94 22.96 2.81
N GLY A 726 10.17 23.24 3.87
CA GLY A 726 9.51 24.53 4.12
C GLY A 726 10.30 25.50 5.03
N ALA A 727 11.30 25.01 5.76
CA ALA A 727 11.95 25.74 6.85
C ALA A 727 12.97 26.83 6.43
N LYS A 728 12.52 27.88 5.75
CA LYS A 728 13.27 29.16 5.65
C LYS A 728 12.97 30.04 6.87
N HIS A 729 13.99 30.34 7.69
CA HIS A 729 13.86 31.14 8.92
C HIS A 729 13.24 32.53 8.69
N GLY A 730 11.96 32.68 9.04
CA GLY A 730 11.24 33.95 9.09
C GLY A 730 11.08 34.48 10.52
N HIS A 731 12.15 35.03 11.13
CA HIS A 731 12.06 35.67 12.45
C HIS A 731 11.23 36.97 12.42
N ARG A 732 9.90 36.86 12.48
CA ARG A 732 9.01 38.00 12.79
C ARG A 732 9.02 38.26 14.29
N ARG A 733 9.80 39.28 14.67
CA ARG A 733 9.86 39.82 16.04
C ARG A 733 8.51 40.48 16.37
N HIS A 734 7.87 40.04 17.45
CA HIS A 734 6.65 40.70 17.96
C HIS A 734 7.03 42.00 18.67
N GLU A 735 6.46 43.13 18.22
CA GLU A 735 6.49 44.38 18.98
C GLU A 735 5.42 44.35 20.08
N ARG A 736 5.77 44.89 21.25
CA ARG A 736 4.87 45.33 22.31
C ARG A 736 5.45 46.61 22.91
N GLU A 737 4.64 47.65 22.99
CA GLU A 737 5.04 48.93 23.56
C GLU A 737 5.09 48.88 25.09
N ALA A 738 6.12 49.52 25.67
CA ALA A 738 6.17 49.95 27.06
C ALA A 738 7.07 51.20 27.15
N PRO A 739 6.77 52.21 28.01
CA PRO A 739 7.32 53.56 27.85
C PRO A 739 8.50 53.91 28.80
N LYS A 740 9.32 54.88 28.35
CA LYS A 740 9.95 56.01 29.10
C LYS A 740 10.65 55.76 30.44
N ASP A 741 11.79 56.36 30.80
CA ASP A 741 12.77 57.31 30.21
C ASP A 741 14.05 57.09 31.08
N GLY A 742 15.25 57.64 30.87
CA GLY A 742 15.83 58.67 29.99
C GLY A 742 17.08 59.26 30.68
N SER A 743 17.97 59.97 29.95
CA SER A 743 19.31 60.49 30.38
C SER A 743 20.35 59.43 30.80
N GLU A 744 21.66 59.52 30.47
CA GLU A 744 22.44 60.27 29.44
C GLU A 744 23.80 59.50 29.21
N LEU A 745 24.97 59.94 28.68
CA LEU A 745 25.63 61.24 28.40
C LEU A 745 26.52 61.16 27.11
N VAL A 746 26.78 62.32 26.47
CA VAL A 746 28.07 62.82 25.89
C VAL A 746 28.88 62.02 24.80
N VAL A 747 28.84 62.52 23.54
CA VAL A 747 29.95 62.99 22.62
C VAL A 747 31.18 62.06 22.31
N SER A 748 31.80 61.93 21.11
CA SER A 748 31.90 62.73 19.85
C SER A 748 32.23 61.91 18.56
N ASP A 749 31.94 62.51 17.37
CA ASP A 749 32.70 62.52 16.07
C ASP A 749 33.04 61.22 15.27
N VAL A 750 33.15 61.18 13.91
CA VAL A 750 32.80 62.11 12.79
C VAL A 750 32.63 61.32 11.45
N TYR A 751 31.93 61.91 10.47
CA TYR A 751 31.58 61.40 9.10
C TYR A 751 32.59 61.88 7.99
N PRO A 752 32.40 61.75 6.64
CA PRO A 752 31.35 61.10 5.81
C PRO A 752 31.84 60.24 4.59
N ALA A 753 30.89 59.69 3.81
CA ALA A 753 31.06 59.22 2.42
C ALA A 753 30.93 60.35 1.37
N PRO A 754 30.90 60.08 0.04
CA PRO A 754 29.63 60.32 -0.67
C PRO A 754 29.30 59.51 -1.96
N HIS A 755 28.01 59.16 -2.08
CA HIS A 755 27.12 59.20 -3.26
C HIS A 755 27.43 58.54 -4.63
N ALA A 756 26.33 58.25 -5.35
CA ALA A 756 26.25 57.67 -6.70
C ALA A 756 25.40 58.55 -7.64
N ARG A 757 25.41 58.31 -8.97
CA ARG A 757 24.23 58.53 -9.84
C ARG A 757 24.29 57.99 -11.30
N ASP A 758 23.20 57.30 -11.66
CA ASP A 758 22.38 57.42 -12.89
C ASP A 758 22.79 56.92 -14.31
N LYS A 759 21.79 56.25 -14.93
CA LYS A 759 21.28 56.34 -16.33
C LYS A 759 21.93 55.62 -17.55
N ARG A 760 21.19 54.56 -17.96
CA ARG A 760 20.50 54.38 -19.28
C ARG A 760 21.30 54.07 -20.57
N ARG A 761 20.86 52.97 -21.25
CA ARG A 761 20.52 52.83 -22.71
C ARG A 761 21.62 53.16 -23.75
N HIS A 762 21.86 52.42 -24.84
CA HIS A 762 20.92 51.77 -25.79
C HIS A 762 21.67 50.90 -26.85
N HIS A 763 20.95 49.97 -27.49
CA HIS A 763 21.00 49.56 -28.92
C HIS A 763 22.23 48.87 -29.62
N HIS A 764 21.88 47.71 -30.22
CA HIS A 764 22.17 47.23 -31.60
C HIS A 764 23.50 46.58 -32.08
N HIS A 765 23.30 45.37 -32.63
CA HIS A 765 23.79 44.83 -33.91
C HIS A 765 25.19 44.15 -34.12
N HIS A 766 25.11 42.81 -34.18
CA HIS A 766 25.38 41.94 -35.35
C HIS A 766 26.81 41.62 -35.89
N HIS A 767 26.90 40.33 -36.28
CA HIS A 767 27.73 39.67 -37.31
C HIS A 767 29.14 39.12 -37.00
N HIS A 768 29.21 37.77 -36.98
CA HIS A 768 30.17 36.87 -37.64
C HIS A 768 31.67 37.25 -37.70
N ARG A 769 32.55 36.35 -37.19
CA ARG A 769 33.18 35.32 -38.05
C ARG A 769 33.97 34.23 -37.27
N GLU A 770 33.92 33.01 -37.81
CA GLU A 770 34.89 31.92 -37.64
C GLU A 770 36.18 32.17 -38.47
N PRO A 771 37.20 31.27 -38.46
CA PRO A 771 37.81 30.52 -37.34
C PRO A 771 39.37 30.58 -37.39
N ARG A 772 40.08 29.94 -36.44
CA ARG A 772 41.36 29.22 -36.70
C ARG A 772 41.91 28.40 -35.52
N HIS A 773 42.37 27.19 -35.85
CA HIS A 773 43.35 26.33 -35.15
C HIS A 773 44.80 26.76 -35.59
N PRO A 774 45.94 26.17 -35.12
CA PRO A 774 46.09 24.97 -34.26
C PRO A 774 47.21 25.05 -33.15
N ASP A 775 47.46 23.90 -32.51
CA ASP A 775 48.72 23.36 -31.91
C ASP A 775 49.52 24.11 -30.82
N PHE A 776 49.84 23.40 -29.70
CA PHE A 776 51.22 22.89 -29.47
C PHE A 776 51.37 21.83 -28.35
N HIS A 777 52.34 20.92 -28.55
CA HIS A 777 53.07 20.00 -27.64
C HIS A 777 52.53 19.43 -26.30
N SER A 778 52.58 18.09 -26.22
CA SER A 778 53.13 17.29 -25.10
C SER A 778 54.67 17.21 -25.22
N PRO A 779 55.51 16.75 -24.23
CA PRO A 779 55.28 15.58 -23.35
C PRO A 779 55.82 15.63 -21.90
N HIS A 780 55.47 14.65 -21.06
CA HIS A 780 56.39 13.73 -20.32
C HIS A 780 55.68 12.89 -19.21
N ARG A 781 56.33 11.79 -18.81
CA ARG A 781 55.99 10.79 -17.77
C ARG A 781 57.19 10.67 -16.80
N PRO A 782 57.13 9.91 -15.68
CA PRO A 782 56.05 9.67 -14.69
C PRO A 782 56.65 10.00 -13.28
N HIS A 783 56.53 9.34 -12.11
CA HIS A 783 55.65 8.32 -11.45
C HIS A 783 55.97 8.40 -9.92
N HIS A 784 55.09 8.00 -9.01
CA HIS A 784 55.49 7.31 -7.77
C HIS A 784 54.30 6.55 -7.10
N ASN A 785 54.59 5.49 -6.35
CA ASN A 785 53.62 4.75 -5.53
C ASN A 785 53.54 5.32 -4.11
N HIS A 786 52.41 5.17 -3.42
CA HIS A 786 52.39 4.73 -2.02
C HIS A 786 51.06 4.07 -1.60
N LYS A 787 51.15 3.03 -0.76
CA LYS A 787 50.03 2.51 0.06
C LYS A 787 50.05 3.20 1.42
N PRO A 788 48.95 3.08 2.19
CA PRO A 788 49.08 2.44 3.50
C PRO A 788 48.19 1.18 3.65
N ARG A 789 48.54 0.36 4.64
CA ARG A 789 47.60 -0.52 5.36
C ARG A 789 47.17 0.24 6.62
N TYR A 790 45.92 0.05 7.05
CA TYR A 790 45.64 -0.66 8.30
C TYR A 790 44.34 -1.47 8.13
#